data_AF-A0A9W8WWH6-F1
#
_entry.id   AF-A0A9W8WWH6-F1
#
_cell.length_a   1.000
_cell.length_b   1.000
_cell.length_c   1.000
_cell.angle_alpha   90.00
_cell.angle_beta   90.00
_cell.angle_gamma   90.00
#
_symmetry.space_group_name_H-M   'P 1'
#
loop_
_entity.id
_entity.type
_entity.pdbx_description
1 polymer ?
#
loop_
_entity_poly.entity_id
_entity_poly.type
_entity_poly.pdbx_seq_one_letter_code
_entity_poly.pdbx_strand_id
1 'polypeptide(L)'
;MVDVWSSAAVKVPRIMPLHSTVSYPIDEIPFSSMSADFTSNFINNPTTYESPILTEMIKLNRILLQVIDFNRRCVSEHLDGEALESGIKSLSRELSIWLESLPHHMRDTPENFKWFADRGFGRMFAALYLGYYHYGQLLNYQFLGADSISTSTLYAADCKHHASKLCEVVYRSFATPGSEVMYPAVAHILVIASTVQIHTLLFSGDNGQIRQAKSRLERNFEILLRLRPFWSSNNWNAFGCDVSEDLLYTTSDQILSLGLRDLGYDHVVLDDCWQDVNGRDKNGKLQPELSKFPNGLKSISDHLHGQGLKYGMYSSAGEMTCARFSGSLDHEVDDANSFAEWGVDMLKYDSCYHMGRIGTPQISFNRFKVMSDALKATGRNILLNLCNWGEDSVHTWGMSISNSWRITGDIYDSFTRPDDLCGCNTMAPGDPSCIAPGTHCSVLFILNKVAPFADRSIPGGWSDLDMLEVGQGGMTDEEYKAHFALWAALKSPLFLGNDLRSMPASALTIINNPAIIALSQDPHGRSVTRVRRDTKVAKDQYGEGETQVWAGYLHNGDQAVILLNAAAEDLDMEISLSEIFTPFGPHGSAPHVNYDWAVHDLWADRMPEKTAEELLAAKSEVDRAAILKKANWYNATETPYEQGLHEGDVRLFGEKIGVVEAGGSLKAPVKSHAAKVFRLRRITKEGEKFRGKSIDRVAKDEL
;
A
#
# COMPACT_ATOMS: atom_id res chain seq x y z
N MET A 1 -6.04 -4.18 24.82
CA MET A 1 -6.98 -4.20 23.69
C MET A 1 -6.28 -4.64 22.41
N VAL A 2 -5.45 -3.80 21.78
CA VAL A 2 -4.82 -4.11 20.47
C VAL A 2 -4.05 -5.44 20.47
N ASP A 3 -3.14 -5.70 21.42
CA ASP A 3 -2.43 -7.00 21.48
C ASP A 3 -3.39 -8.19 21.61
N VAL A 4 -4.41 -8.11 22.49
CA VAL A 4 -5.40 -9.19 22.65
C VAL A 4 -6.18 -9.44 21.35
N TRP A 5 -6.57 -8.38 20.64
CA TRP A 5 -7.34 -8.47 19.40
C TRP A 5 -6.50 -8.95 18.22
N SER A 6 -5.37 -8.29 17.95
CA SER A 6 -4.49 -8.61 16.84
C SER A 6 -3.90 -10.01 17.00
N SER A 7 -3.37 -10.34 18.18
CA SER A 7 -2.76 -11.65 18.44
C SER A 7 -3.79 -12.79 18.41
N ALA A 8 -5.04 -12.55 18.79
CA ALA A 8 -6.12 -13.52 18.61
C ALA A 8 -6.50 -13.72 17.13
N ALA A 9 -6.63 -12.64 16.37
CA ALA A 9 -7.04 -12.66 14.97
C ALA A 9 -5.99 -13.33 14.06
N VAL A 10 -4.71 -13.00 14.20
CA VAL A 10 -3.60 -13.57 13.41
C VAL A 10 -2.94 -14.80 14.06
N LYS A 11 -3.55 -15.35 15.11
CA LYS A 11 -3.08 -16.54 15.86
C LYS A 11 -1.65 -16.47 16.43
N VAL A 12 -1.07 -15.29 16.66
CA VAL A 12 0.29 -15.15 17.22
C VAL A 12 0.28 -15.16 18.76
N PRO A 13 1.41 -15.50 19.42
CA PRO A 13 1.56 -15.32 20.86
C PRO A 13 1.41 -13.85 21.26
N ARG A 14 0.68 -13.59 22.35
CA ARG A 14 0.54 -12.25 22.94
C ARG A 14 1.89 -11.73 23.42
N ILE A 15 2.15 -10.46 23.16
CA ILE A 15 3.44 -9.82 23.47
C ILE A 15 3.40 -9.14 24.85
N MET A 16 2.23 -8.72 25.34
CA MET A 16 2.07 -8.08 26.64
C MET A 16 1.57 -9.06 27.72
N PRO A 17 2.42 -9.49 28.68
CA PRO A 17 1.97 -10.28 29.81
C PRO A 17 1.07 -9.49 30.76
N LEU A 18 0.12 -10.19 31.41
CA LEU A 18 -0.80 -9.59 32.38
C LEU A 18 -0.11 -9.32 33.72
N HIS A 19 0.45 -8.12 33.89
CA HIS A 19 0.98 -7.66 35.16
C HIS A 19 -0.14 -7.17 36.10
N SER A 20 -0.36 -7.87 37.21
CA SER A 20 -1.27 -7.47 38.29
C SER A 20 -0.69 -6.40 39.22
N THR A 21 0.62 -6.13 39.12
CA THR A 21 1.39 -5.22 39.98
C THR A 21 1.44 -3.77 39.48
N VAL A 22 0.92 -3.48 38.29
CA VAL A 22 0.89 -2.14 37.72
C VAL A 22 -0.42 -1.46 38.10
N SER A 23 -0.32 -0.28 38.73
CA SER A 23 -1.48 0.55 39.06
C SER A 23 -2.25 0.96 37.80
N TYR A 24 -3.57 1.10 37.93
CA TYR A 24 -4.41 1.62 36.86
C TYR A 24 -4.06 3.09 36.52
N PRO A 25 -4.30 3.54 35.27
CA PRO A 25 -4.00 4.91 34.86
C PRO A 25 -4.84 5.95 35.64
N ILE A 26 -4.31 7.17 35.70
CA ILE A 26 -5.03 8.36 36.17
C ILE A 26 -6.24 8.66 35.28
N ASP A 27 -7.25 9.31 35.85
CA ASP A 27 -8.44 9.79 35.12
C ASP A 27 -8.06 10.73 33.96
N GLU A 28 -8.69 10.52 32.80
CA GLU A 28 -8.37 11.20 31.56
C GLU A 28 -8.68 12.70 31.61
N ILE A 29 -9.68 13.09 32.41
CA ILE A 29 -10.16 14.48 32.51
C ILE A 29 -9.16 15.35 33.30
N PRO A 30 -8.73 15.00 34.53
CA PRO A 30 -7.60 15.64 35.19
C PRO A 30 -6.33 15.60 34.35
N PHE A 31 -5.98 14.46 33.73
CA PHE A 31 -4.77 14.34 32.90
C PHE A 31 -4.75 15.36 31.76
N SER A 32 -5.85 15.49 31.02
CA SER A 32 -5.96 16.45 29.90
C SER A 32 -6.03 17.92 30.35
N SER A 33 -6.13 18.19 31.66
CA SER A 33 -6.07 19.54 32.24
C SER A 33 -4.68 19.92 32.79
N MET A 34 -3.70 19.02 32.71
CA MET A 34 -2.33 19.28 33.18
C MET A 34 -1.55 20.17 32.20
N SER A 35 -0.79 21.12 32.73
CA SER A 35 0.15 21.96 31.98
C SER A 35 1.61 21.57 32.26
N ALA A 36 2.57 22.14 31.53
CA ALA A 36 4.00 21.85 31.75
C ALA A 36 4.55 22.34 33.12
N ASP A 37 3.90 23.35 33.72
CA ASP A 37 4.32 23.97 35.00
C ASP A 37 3.65 23.33 36.25
N PHE A 38 3.09 22.13 36.13
CA PHE A 38 2.14 21.59 37.11
C PHE A 38 2.81 21.06 38.39
N THR A 39 2.91 21.91 39.42
CA THR A 39 3.37 21.50 40.76
C THR A 39 2.37 20.59 41.50
N SER A 40 2.90 19.61 42.23
CA SER A 40 2.31 18.37 42.79
C SER A 40 1.05 18.42 43.70
N ASN A 41 0.25 19.49 43.71
CA ASN A 41 -0.83 19.65 44.68
C ASN A 41 -2.07 18.76 44.46
N PHE A 42 -2.18 18.06 43.32
CA PHE A 42 -3.31 17.16 43.05
C PHE A 42 -3.24 15.80 43.78
N ILE A 43 -2.11 15.46 44.40
CA ILE A 43 -1.94 14.17 45.10
C ILE A 43 -2.79 14.09 46.39
N ASN A 44 -3.26 15.24 46.92
CA ASN A 44 -3.85 15.33 48.27
C ASN A 44 -5.36 15.64 48.34
N ASN A 45 -6.10 15.66 47.22
CA ASN A 45 -7.56 15.86 47.23
C ASN A 45 -8.28 14.92 46.25
N PRO A 46 -8.65 13.70 46.69
CA PRO A 46 -9.40 12.74 45.87
C PRO A 46 -10.90 13.10 45.89
N THR A 47 -11.28 14.12 45.12
CA THR A 47 -12.69 14.51 44.95
C THR A 47 -13.14 14.41 43.49
N THR A 48 -14.00 13.41 43.24
CA THR A 48 -15.14 13.41 42.27
C THR A 48 -15.09 12.69 40.92
N TYR A 49 -14.03 11.95 40.53
CA TYR A 49 -14.14 10.97 39.42
C TYR A 49 -13.39 9.67 39.78
N GLU A 50 -14.13 8.56 39.93
CA GLU A 50 -13.64 7.29 40.53
C GLU A 50 -13.44 6.15 39.49
N SER A 51 -13.67 6.40 38.20
CA SER A 51 -13.65 5.34 37.17
C SER A 51 -13.18 5.89 35.81
N PRO A 52 -11.85 5.94 35.57
CA PRO A 52 -11.28 6.34 34.27
C PRO A 52 -11.71 5.42 33.14
N ILE A 53 -11.92 5.95 31.93
CA ILE A 53 -12.31 5.15 30.75
C ILE A 53 -11.26 4.07 30.44
N LEU A 54 -9.97 4.41 30.49
CA LEU A 54 -8.86 3.49 30.25
C LEU A 54 -8.78 2.41 31.33
N THR A 55 -9.10 2.74 32.58
CA THR A 55 -9.19 1.76 33.68
C THR A 55 -10.29 0.74 33.41
N GLU A 56 -11.47 1.19 32.99
CA GLU A 56 -12.57 0.30 32.64
C GLU A 56 -12.30 -0.50 31.37
N MET A 57 -11.64 0.10 30.37
CA MET A 57 -11.14 -0.63 29.20
C MET A 57 -10.20 -1.75 29.62
N ILE A 58 -9.24 -1.52 30.54
CA ILE A 58 -8.30 -2.55 31.01
C ILE A 58 -9.05 -3.70 31.70
N LYS A 59 -10.01 -3.38 32.59
CA LYS A 59 -10.84 -4.38 33.28
C LYS A 59 -11.65 -5.22 32.28
N LEU A 60 -12.37 -4.57 31.36
CA LEU A 60 -13.19 -5.22 30.35
C LEU A 60 -12.36 -6.09 29.38
N ASN A 61 -11.14 -5.67 29.04
CA ASN A 61 -10.20 -6.47 28.23
C ASN A 61 -9.74 -7.78 28.90
N ARG A 62 -9.79 -7.88 30.24
CA ARG A 62 -9.51 -9.15 30.94
C ARG A 62 -10.65 -10.15 30.79
N ILE A 63 -11.90 -9.67 30.71
CA ILE A 63 -13.08 -10.50 30.42
C ILE A 63 -13.07 -10.92 28.95
N LEU A 64 -12.75 -10.00 28.02
CA LEU A 64 -12.57 -10.31 26.59
C LEU A 64 -11.66 -11.52 26.37
N LEU A 65 -10.50 -11.52 27.00
CA LEU A 65 -9.52 -12.59 26.84
C LEU A 65 -10.15 -13.97 27.12
N GLN A 66 -10.92 -14.07 28.21
CA GLN A 66 -11.59 -15.30 28.59
C GLN A 66 -12.70 -15.68 27.60
N VAL A 67 -13.43 -14.70 27.03
CA VAL A 67 -14.42 -14.95 25.97
C VAL A 67 -13.76 -15.47 24.68
N ILE A 68 -12.61 -14.94 24.29
CA ILE A 68 -11.84 -15.43 23.13
C ILE A 68 -11.33 -16.84 23.37
N ASP A 69 -10.70 -17.09 24.52
CA ASP A 69 -10.16 -18.40 24.88
C ASP A 69 -11.29 -19.44 25.00
N PHE A 70 -12.44 -19.07 25.57
CA PHE A 70 -13.64 -19.92 25.62
C PHE A 70 -14.20 -20.23 24.22
N ASN A 71 -14.42 -19.22 23.38
CA ASN A 71 -14.92 -19.44 22.01
C ASN A 71 -13.96 -20.31 21.17
N ARG A 72 -12.64 -20.13 21.34
CA ARG A 72 -11.63 -21.00 20.71
C ARG A 72 -11.74 -22.45 21.19
N ARG A 73 -12.00 -22.67 22.49
CA ARG A 73 -12.25 -24.01 23.06
C ARG A 73 -13.57 -24.61 22.57
N CYS A 74 -14.65 -23.84 22.47
CA CYS A 74 -15.91 -24.31 21.88
C CYS A 74 -15.70 -24.88 20.47
N VAL A 75 -14.89 -24.21 19.63
CA VAL A 75 -14.58 -24.67 18.27
C VAL A 75 -13.60 -25.85 18.24
N SER A 76 -12.55 -25.85 19.07
CA SER A 76 -11.50 -26.89 19.03
C SER A 76 -11.86 -28.16 19.81
N GLU A 77 -12.46 -28.01 20.99
CA GLU A 77 -12.87 -29.10 21.88
C GLU A 77 -14.32 -29.57 21.61
N HIS A 78 -15.07 -28.87 20.74
CA HIS A 78 -16.47 -29.15 20.43
C HIS A 78 -17.38 -29.18 21.69
N LEU A 79 -17.24 -28.16 22.54
CA LEU A 79 -17.93 -28.09 23.83
C LEU A 79 -19.46 -28.06 23.67
N ASP A 80 -20.15 -28.96 24.39
CA ASP A 80 -21.60 -29.07 24.41
C ASP A 80 -22.16 -29.12 25.85
N GLY A 81 -23.48 -29.28 25.96
CA GLY A 81 -24.19 -29.55 27.21
C GLY A 81 -23.85 -28.60 28.37
N GLU A 82 -23.59 -29.19 29.53
CA GLU A 82 -23.30 -28.46 30.78
C GLU A 82 -22.01 -27.63 30.70
N ALA A 83 -20.98 -28.10 29.98
CA ALA A 83 -19.71 -27.39 29.86
C ALA A 83 -19.88 -26.08 29.06
N LEU A 84 -20.63 -26.14 27.97
CA LEU A 84 -21.01 -24.97 27.17
C LEU A 84 -21.87 -24.00 27.99
N GLU A 85 -22.99 -24.47 28.55
CA GLU A 85 -23.90 -23.61 29.33
C GLU A 85 -23.22 -22.96 30.54
N SER A 86 -22.38 -23.70 31.27
CA SER A 86 -21.68 -23.19 32.46
C SER A 86 -20.68 -22.09 32.10
N GLY A 87 -19.90 -22.28 31.03
CA GLY A 87 -18.96 -21.28 30.54
C GLY A 87 -19.64 -19.96 30.15
N ILE A 88 -20.76 -20.05 29.42
CA ILE A 88 -21.56 -18.89 29.03
C ILE A 88 -22.17 -18.20 30.27
N LYS A 89 -22.76 -18.96 31.19
CA LYS A 89 -23.33 -18.40 32.43
C LYS A 89 -22.27 -17.66 33.26
N SER A 90 -21.04 -18.19 33.31
CA SER A 90 -19.91 -17.55 34.00
C SER A 90 -19.49 -16.24 33.31
N LEU A 91 -19.24 -16.27 32.00
CA LEU A 91 -18.74 -15.11 31.26
C LEU A 91 -19.79 -14.00 31.10
N SER A 92 -21.06 -14.36 30.86
CA SER A 92 -22.17 -13.39 30.89
C SER A 92 -22.31 -12.74 32.26
N ARG A 93 -22.12 -13.51 33.36
CA ARG A 93 -22.12 -12.95 34.72
C ARG A 93 -20.95 -12.00 34.96
N GLU A 94 -19.75 -12.28 34.47
CA GLU A 94 -18.61 -11.33 34.56
C GLU A 94 -18.89 -10.02 33.81
N LEU A 95 -19.47 -10.10 32.61
CA LEU A 95 -19.91 -8.92 31.84
C LEU A 95 -20.98 -8.11 32.60
N SER A 96 -21.98 -8.77 33.20
CA SER A 96 -22.99 -8.09 34.02
C SER A 96 -22.40 -7.42 35.27
N ILE A 97 -21.52 -8.11 36.01
CA ILE A 97 -20.86 -7.57 37.19
C ILE A 97 -20.04 -6.32 36.83
N TRP A 98 -19.32 -6.35 35.70
CA TRP A 98 -18.60 -5.17 35.22
C TRP A 98 -19.56 -4.01 34.94
N LEU A 99 -20.63 -4.23 34.17
CA LEU A 99 -21.61 -3.18 33.83
C LEU A 99 -22.31 -2.61 35.08
N GLU A 100 -22.69 -3.47 36.04
CA GLU A 100 -23.32 -3.07 37.30
C GLU A 100 -22.38 -2.23 38.19
N SER A 101 -21.08 -2.52 38.14
CA SER A 101 -20.05 -1.80 38.91
C SER A 101 -19.74 -0.39 38.38
N LEU A 102 -20.20 -0.04 37.17
CA LEU A 102 -19.94 1.28 36.60
C LEU A 102 -20.74 2.39 37.31
N PRO A 103 -20.08 3.52 37.67
CA PRO A 103 -20.76 4.67 38.26
C PRO A 103 -21.75 5.28 37.25
N HIS A 104 -22.75 6.00 37.75
CA HIS A 104 -23.88 6.48 36.95
C HIS A 104 -23.46 7.29 35.70
N HIS A 105 -22.39 8.08 35.79
CA HIS A 105 -21.88 8.90 34.67
C HIS A 105 -21.15 8.07 33.59
N MET A 106 -20.71 6.85 33.88
CA MET A 106 -20.03 5.95 32.94
C MET A 106 -20.98 5.04 32.15
N ARG A 107 -22.29 5.05 32.45
CA ARG A 107 -23.29 4.16 31.82
C ARG A 107 -23.63 4.59 30.39
N ASP A 108 -23.89 3.65 29.47
CA ASP A 108 -24.34 3.95 28.09
C ASP A 108 -25.73 4.63 28.07
N THR A 109 -25.72 5.95 28.17
CA THR A 109 -26.88 6.81 27.90
C THR A 109 -26.50 7.92 26.91
N PRO A 110 -27.46 8.50 26.17
CA PRO A 110 -27.19 9.64 25.29
C PRO A 110 -26.56 10.84 26.01
N GLU A 111 -26.97 11.09 27.26
CA GLU A 111 -26.52 12.21 28.09
C GLU A 111 -25.06 12.02 28.53
N ASN A 112 -24.72 10.83 29.03
CA ASN A 112 -23.36 10.48 29.42
C ASN A 112 -22.42 10.49 28.21
N PHE A 113 -22.85 9.90 27.08
CA PHE A 113 -22.09 9.94 25.83
C PHE A 113 -21.78 11.37 25.41
N LYS A 114 -22.79 12.25 25.41
CA LYS A 114 -22.62 13.67 25.09
C LYS A 114 -21.68 14.36 26.07
N TRP A 115 -21.78 14.08 27.36
CA TRP A 115 -20.91 14.68 28.39
C TRP A 115 -19.42 14.38 28.15
N PHE A 116 -19.09 13.14 27.73
CA PHE A 116 -17.72 12.78 27.32
C PHE A 116 -17.34 13.35 25.94
N ALA A 117 -18.26 13.35 24.97
CA ALA A 117 -18.04 13.92 23.63
C ALA A 117 -17.71 15.42 23.68
N ASP A 118 -18.44 16.20 24.48
CA ASP A 118 -18.22 17.64 24.72
C ASP A 118 -16.87 17.93 25.40
N ARG A 119 -16.14 16.89 25.83
CA ARG A 119 -14.79 16.95 26.44
C ARG A 119 -13.71 16.27 25.58
N GLY A 120 -14.03 15.86 24.35
CA GLY A 120 -13.10 15.18 23.43
C GLY A 120 -12.99 13.66 23.62
N PHE A 121 -13.65 13.07 24.62
CA PHE A 121 -13.55 11.64 24.96
C PHE A 121 -14.62 10.75 24.30
N GLY A 122 -15.48 11.31 23.44
CA GLY A 122 -16.60 10.58 22.81
C GLY A 122 -16.18 9.31 22.06
N ARG A 123 -15.03 9.34 21.37
CA ARG A 123 -14.45 8.16 20.67
C ARG A 123 -14.02 7.07 21.65
N MET A 124 -13.42 7.44 22.79
CA MET A 124 -12.98 6.50 23.81
C MET A 124 -14.16 5.86 24.54
N PHE A 125 -15.17 6.66 24.87
CA PHE A 125 -16.43 6.18 25.46
C PHE A 125 -17.15 5.22 24.49
N ALA A 126 -17.22 5.56 23.20
CA ALA A 126 -17.75 4.66 22.17
C ALA A 126 -16.97 3.34 22.15
N ALA A 127 -15.64 3.39 22.06
CA ALA A 127 -14.78 2.21 21.99
C ALA A 127 -14.92 1.27 23.22
N LEU A 128 -15.13 1.81 24.42
CA LEU A 128 -15.42 1.01 25.62
C LEU A 128 -16.68 0.14 25.44
N TYR A 129 -17.78 0.77 25.02
CA TYR A 129 -19.06 0.08 24.83
C TYR A 129 -19.13 -0.78 23.57
N LEU A 130 -18.41 -0.41 22.51
CA LEU A 130 -18.21 -1.27 21.35
C LEU A 130 -17.57 -2.60 21.76
N GLY A 131 -16.57 -2.56 22.65
CA GLY A 131 -16.01 -3.75 23.27
C GLY A 131 -17.10 -4.57 23.98
N TYR A 132 -17.77 -3.98 24.98
CA TYR A 132 -18.78 -4.67 25.79
C TYR A 132 -19.87 -5.35 24.93
N TYR A 133 -20.47 -4.61 24.00
CA TYR A 133 -21.51 -5.14 23.14
C TYR A 133 -20.98 -6.15 22.11
N HIS A 134 -19.75 -5.98 21.60
CA HIS A 134 -19.15 -6.97 20.68
C HIS A 134 -18.90 -8.31 21.38
N TYR A 135 -18.39 -8.29 22.61
CA TYR A 135 -18.06 -9.52 23.33
C TYR A 135 -19.32 -10.26 23.77
N GLY A 136 -20.36 -9.53 24.18
CA GLY A 136 -21.68 -10.09 24.49
C GLY A 136 -22.36 -10.74 23.29
N GLN A 137 -22.29 -10.15 22.08
CA GLN A 137 -22.84 -10.84 20.89
C GLN A 137 -22.01 -12.06 20.50
N LEU A 138 -20.67 -12.01 20.60
CA LEU A 138 -19.78 -13.12 20.23
C LEU A 138 -19.97 -14.35 21.12
N LEU A 139 -20.07 -14.17 22.44
CA LEU A 139 -20.28 -15.25 23.41
C LEU A 139 -21.57 -16.04 23.11
N ASN A 140 -22.60 -15.33 22.63
CA ASN A 140 -23.93 -15.86 22.39
C ASN A 140 -24.22 -16.18 20.90
N TYR A 141 -23.28 -15.92 19.99
CA TYR A 141 -23.51 -15.97 18.53
C TYR A 141 -23.96 -17.34 18.02
N GLN A 142 -23.35 -18.39 18.56
CA GLN A 142 -23.63 -19.79 18.21
C GLN A 142 -25.11 -20.20 18.41
N PHE A 143 -25.85 -19.55 19.31
CA PHE A 143 -27.25 -19.88 19.59
C PHE A 143 -28.24 -19.35 18.56
N LEU A 144 -27.80 -18.52 17.60
CA LEU A 144 -28.65 -18.11 16.49
C LEU A 144 -29.04 -19.30 15.60
N GLY A 145 -28.17 -20.31 15.46
CA GLY A 145 -28.42 -21.50 14.63
C GLY A 145 -28.93 -22.74 15.38
N ALA A 146 -29.25 -22.63 16.67
CA ALA A 146 -29.59 -23.80 17.48
C ALA A 146 -31.10 -24.11 17.46
N ASP A 147 -31.46 -25.38 17.24
CA ASP A 147 -32.83 -25.86 17.37
C ASP A 147 -33.39 -25.60 18.78
N SER A 148 -34.71 -25.41 18.86
CA SER A 148 -35.36 -24.73 19.99
C SER A 148 -35.34 -25.53 21.30
N ILE A 149 -34.38 -25.24 22.17
CA ILE A 149 -34.37 -25.57 23.60
C ILE A 149 -34.59 -24.26 24.37
N SER A 150 -35.29 -24.28 25.51
CA SER A 150 -35.65 -23.02 26.20
C SER A 150 -34.45 -22.19 26.68
N THR A 151 -33.27 -22.79 26.86
CA THR A 151 -32.03 -22.07 27.18
C THR A 151 -31.38 -21.45 25.94
N SER A 152 -31.44 -22.10 24.77
CA SER A 152 -30.86 -21.55 23.52
C SER A 152 -31.61 -20.29 23.06
N THR A 153 -32.93 -20.22 23.28
CA THR A 153 -33.73 -19.02 22.93
C THR A 153 -33.38 -17.78 23.76
N LEU A 154 -32.89 -17.94 25.00
CA LEU A 154 -32.43 -16.83 25.84
C LEU A 154 -31.13 -16.24 25.29
N TYR A 155 -30.12 -17.08 25.05
CA TYR A 155 -28.83 -16.64 24.51
C TYR A 155 -28.96 -16.04 23.11
N ALA A 156 -29.84 -16.58 22.26
CA ALA A 156 -30.16 -15.99 20.97
C ALA A 156 -30.79 -14.60 21.08
N ALA A 157 -31.57 -14.32 22.14
CA ALA A 157 -32.11 -13.00 22.43
C ALA A 157 -31.03 -12.03 22.93
N ASP A 158 -30.14 -12.49 23.82
CA ASP A 158 -29.01 -11.70 24.31
C ASP A 158 -28.06 -11.30 23.17
N CYS A 159 -27.74 -12.22 22.25
CA CYS A 159 -26.95 -11.93 21.05
C CYS A 159 -27.58 -10.81 20.20
N LYS A 160 -28.89 -10.89 19.95
CA LYS A 160 -29.65 -9.85 19.22
C LYS A 160 -29.68 -8.51 19.95
N HIS A 161 -29.80 -8.53 21.28
CA HIS A 161 -29.75 -7.33 22.12
C HIS A 161 -28.39 -6.64 22.00
N HIS A 162 -27.30 -7.37 22.24
CA HIS A 162 -25.94 -6.87 22.11
C HIS A 162 -25.65 -6.32 20.70
N ALA A 163 -26.07 -7.02 19.64
CA ALA A 163 -25.89 -6.54 18.27
C ALA A 163 -26.68 -5.24 17.98
N SER A 164 -27.91 -5.08 18.50
CA SER A 164 -28.66 -3.81 18.40
C SER A 164 -27.95 -2.67 19.11
N LYS A 165 -27.52 -2.91 20.35
CA LYS A 165 -26.85 -1.93 21.20
C LYS A 165 -25.51 -1.48 20.62
N LEU A 166 -24.74 -2.40 20.01
CA LEU A 166 -23.53 -2.05 19.26
C LEU A 166 -23.84 -1.07 18.13
N CYS A 167 -24.85 -1.38 17.30
CA CYS A 167 -25.26 -0.50 16.22
C CYS A 167 -25.66 0.90 16.75
N GLU A 168 -26.43 0.96 17.85
CA GLU A 168 -26.82 2.23 18.48
C GLU A 168 -25.63 3.08 18.96
N VAL A 169 -24.57 2.48 19.50
CA VAL A 169 -23.34 3.20 19.90
C VAL A 169 -22.62 3.75 18.69
N VAL A 170 -22.42 2.95 17.63
CA VAL A 170 -21.85 3.42 16.37
C VAL A 170 -22.68 4.58 15.81
N TYR A 171 -24.01 4.43 15.74
CA TYR A 171 -24.91 5.46 15.23
C TYR A 171 -24.86 6.77 16.02
N ARG A 172 -24.73 6.70 17.35
CA ARG A 172 -24.60 7.88 18.21
C ARG A 172 -23.26 8.57 18.01
N SER A 173 -22.18 7.80 17.87
CA SER A 173 -20.84 8.32 17.63
C SER A 173 -20.71 9.03 16.27
N PHE A 174 -21.32 8.48 15.21
CA PHE A 174 -21.41 9.12 13.88
C PHE A 174 -22.41 10.29 13.81
N ALA A 175 -23.31 10.42 14.79
CA ALA A 175 -24.25 11.54 14.90
C ALA A 175 -23.74 12.68 15.80
N THR A 176 -22.58 12.51 16.45
CA THR A 176 -22.01 13.47 17.40
C THR A 176 -20.66 13.96 16.85
N PRO A 177 -20.55 15.23 16.41
CA PRO A 177 -19.33 15.75 15.79
C PRO A 177 -18.07 15.51 16.63
N GLY A 178 -16.98 15.10 15.98
CA GLY A 178 -15.70 14.79 16.62
C GLY A 178 -15.67 13.44 17.34
N SER A 179 -16.80 12.72 17.45
CA SER A 179 -16.89 11.43 18.13
C SER A 179 -16.89 10.23 17.18
N GLU A 180 -16.63 10.44 15.88
CA GLU A 180 -16.72 9.42 14.83
C GLU A 180 -15.68 8.32 15.03
N VAL A 181 -16.13 7.07 15.13
CA VAL A 181 -15.27 5.90 15.33
C VAL A 181 -14.75 5.34 13.99
N MET A 182 -13.90 6.14 13.33
CA MET A 182 -13.31 5.83 12.02
C MET A 182 -12.10 4.90 12.14
N TYR A 183 -12.31 3.65 12.59
CA TYR A 183 -11.24 2.66 12.77
C TYR A 183 -11.55 1.36 12.00
N PRO A 184 -10.56 0.69 11.37
CA PRO A 184 -10.79 -0.57 10.65
C PRO A 184 -11.47 -1.67 11.49
N ALA A 185 -11.14 -1.76 12.78
CA ALA A 185 -11.78 -2.69 13.72
C ALA A 185 -13.29 -2.47 13.88
N VAL A 186 -13.79 -1.23 13.69
CA VAL A 186 -15.23 -0.92 13.74
C VAL A 186 -15.96 -1.58 12.58
N ALA A 187 -15.36 -1.61 11.39
CA ALA A 187 -15.98 -2.28 10.25
C ALA A 187 -16.19 -3.78 10.54
N HIS A 188 -15.17 -4.45 11.07
CA HIS A 188 -15.24 -5.88 11.41
C HIS A 188 -16.37 -6.20 12.40
N ILE A 189 -16.48 -5.46 13.51
CA ILE A 189 -17.54 -5.70 14.50
C ILE A 189 -18.93 -5.31 13.99
N LEU A 190 -19.01 -4.35 13.06
CA LEU A 190 -20.26 -3.92 12.43
C LEU A 190 -20.74 -4.93 11.38
N VAL A 191 -19.82 -5.60 10.67
CA VAL A 191 -20.13 -6.76 9.82
C VAL A 191 -20.70 -7.90 10.67
N ILE A 192 -20.06 -8.23 11.79
CA ILE A 192 -20.56 -9.28 12.70
C ILE A 192 -21.96 -8.92 13.24
N ALA A 193 -22.16 -7.69 13.72
CA ALA A 193 -23.49 -7.22 14.16
C ALA A 193 -24.52 -7.26 13.02
N SER A 194 -24.09 -7.03 11.77
CA SER A 194 -24.95 -7.13 10.58
C SER A 194 -25.36 -8.58 10.28
N THR A 195 -24.51 -9.58 10.49
CA THR A 195 -24.94 -10.99 10.35
C THR A 195 -26.06 -11.36 11.34
N VAL A 196 -26.02 -10.82 12.56
CA VAL A 196 -27.12 -10.98 13.55
C VAL A 196 -28.40 -10.26 13.10
N GLN A 197 -28.29 -9.11 12.41
CA GLN A 197 -29.45 -8.45 11.81
C GLN A 197 -29.98 -9.23 10.59
N ILE A 198 -29.13 -9.80 9.73
CA ILE A 198 -29.53 -10.68 8.62
C ILE A 198 -30.29 -11.90 9.16
N HIS A 199 -29.76 -12.55 10.20
CA HIS A 199 -30.47 -13.64 10.88
C HIS A 199 -31.84 -13.20 11.40
N THR A 200 -31.94 -12.02 12.03
CA THR A 200 -33.22 -11.48 12.51
C THR A 200 -34.18 -11.11 11.37
N LEU A 201 -33.66 -10.64 10.23
CA LEU A 201 -34.42 -10.33 9.02
C LEU A 201 -35.01 -11.59 8.37
N LEU A 202 -34.25 -12.68 8.34
CA LEU A 202 -34.63 -13.94 7.68
C LEU A 202 -35.50 -14.86 8.55
N PHE A 203 -35.26 -14.88 9.87
CA PHE A 203 -35.80 -15.92 10.76
C PHE A 203 -36.67 -15.40 11.93
N SER A 204 -36.90 -14.09 12.06
CA SER A 204 -37.85 -13.59 13.07
C SER A 204 -39.30 -13.72 12.59
N GLY A 205 -40.20 -14.18 13.48
CA GLY A 205 -41.65 -14.12 13.25
C GLY A 205 -42.29 -12.76 13.53
N ASP A 206 -41.50 -11.77 13.98
CA ASP A 206 -41.99 -10.44 14.38
C ASP A 206 -41.70 -9.39 13.29
N ASN A 207 -42.76 -8.94 12.61
CA ASN A 207 -42.72 -7.87 11.60
C ASN A 207 -42.12 -6.54 12.11
N GLY A 208 -42.17 -6.27 13.42
CA GLY A 208 -41.47 -5.16 14.06
C GLY A 208 -39.96 -5.35 14.02
N GLN A 209 -39.47 -6.52 14.44
CA GLN A 209 -38.05 -6.86 14.43
C GLN A 209 -37.48 -6.90 13.01
N ILE A 210 -38.19 -7.50 12.04
CA ILE A 210 -37.80 -7.54 10.62
C ILE A 210 -37.53 -6.13 10.08
N ARG A 211 -38.46 -5.18 10.34
CA ARG A 211 -38.30 -3.78 9.88
C ARG A 211 -37.12 -3.07 10.54
N GLN A 212 -36.91 -3.27 11.85
CA GLN A 212 -35.76 -2.69 12.53
C GLN A 212 -34.44 -3.29 12.04
N ALA A 213 -34.39 -4.61 11.84
CA ALA A 213 -33.21 -5.30 11.32
C ALA A 213 -32.83 -4.79 9.92
N LYS A 214 -33.81 -4.63 9.02
CA LYS A 214 -33.61 -4.00 7.71
C LYS A 214 -33.02 -2.59 7.83
N SER A 215 -33.62 -1.72 8.65
CA SER A 215 -33.13 -0.35 8.83
C SER A 215 -31.72 -0.29 9.44
N ARG A 216 -31.37 -1.23 10.34
CA ARG A 216 -30.00 -1.35 10.85
C ARG A 216 -29.03 -1.84 9.77
N LEU A 217 -29.43 -2.76 8.90
CA LEU A 217 -28.59 -3.23 7.79
C LEU A 217 -28.28 -2.12 6.78
N GLU A 218 -29.29 -1.35 6.38
CA GLU A 218 -29.12 -0.19 5.49
C GLU A 218 -28.12 0.81 6.08
N ARG A 219 -28.29 1.18 7.35
CA ARG A 219 -27.41 2.14 8.03
C ARG A 219 -26.01 1.59 8.35
N ASN A 220 -25.88 0.30 8.64
CA ASN A 220 -24.57 -0.35 8.77
C ASN A 220 -23.82 -0.33 7.44
N PHE A 221 -24.50 -0.59 6.32
CA PHE A 221 -23.91 -0.53 4.98
C PHE A 221 -23.43 0.88 4.63
N GLU A 222 -24.23 1.92 4.89
CA GLU A 222 -23.79 3.32 4.75
C GLU A 222 -22.51 3.65 5.54
N ILE A 223 -22.38 3.11 6.75
CA ILE A 223 -21.21 3.34 7.61
C ILE A 223 -20.01 2.53 7.12
N LEU A 224 -20.20 1.29 6.66
CA LEU A 224 -19.14 0.49 6.04
C LEU A 224 -18.60 1.16 4.76
N LEU A 225 -19.46 1.75 3.93
CA LEU A 225 -19.03 2.55 2.77
C LEU A 225 -18.22 3.79 3.16
N ARG A 226 -18.48 4.42 4.32
CA ARG A 226 -17.65 5.52 4.86
C ARG A 226 -16.33 5.04 5.47
N LEU A 227 -16.25 3.78 5.90
CA LEU A 227 -15.03 3.17 6.42
C LEU A 227 -14.13 2.60 5.30
N ARG A 228 -14.68 2.37 4.10
CA ARG A 228 -13.93 1.86 2.93
C ARG A 228 -12.64 2.62 2.60
N PRO A 229 -12.56 3.97 2.63
CA PRO A 229 -11.32 4.70 2.33
C PRO A 229 -10.21 4.53 3.37
N PHE A 230 -10.51 3.89 4.51
CA PHE A 230 -9.54 3.53 5.55
C PHE A 230 -8.99 2.11 5.35
N TRP A 231 -9.22 1.54 4.17
CA TRP A 231 -8.56 0.36 3.61
C TRP A 231 -7.77 0.88 2.39
N SER A 232 -6.43 0.89 2.45
CA SER A 232 -5.52 1.24 1.32
C SER A 232 -5.66 0.24 0.15
N SER A 233 -4.93 0.30 -0.98
CA SER A 233 -5.40 -0.40 -2.21
C SER A 233 -4.44 -1.07 -3.28
N ASN A 234 -3.27 -1.68 -2.99
CA ASN A 234 -2.52 -2.62 -3.92
C ASN A 234 -2.85 -4.13 -3.74
N ASN A 235 -2.39 -5.13 -4.50
CA ASN A 235 -2.67 -6.54 -4.13
C ASN A 235 -2.21 -6.89 -2.68
N TRP A 236 -1.04 -6.38 -2.24
CA TRP A 236 -0.67 -6.31 -0.82
C TRP A 236 -1.27 -5.09 -0.08
N ASN A 237 -1.04 -3.86 -0.57
CA ASN A 237 -1.50 -2.63 0.10
C ASN A 237 -3.06 -2.51 0.21
N ALA A 238 -3.86 -3.37 -0.46
CA ALA A 238 -5.35 -3.44 -0.53
C ALA A 238 -5.95 -4.60 0.21
N PHE A 239 -5.51 -5.79 -0.21
CA PHE A 239 -6.14 -7.04 0.15
C PHE A 239 -5.25 -7.70 1.20
N GLY A 240 -3.94 -7.41 1.20
CA GLY A 240 -2.98 -8.00 2.12
C GLY A 240 -2.95 -9.49 1.91
N CYS A 241 -3.47 -10.23 2.88
CA CYS A 241 -3.67 -11.67 2.74
C CYS A 241 -5.02 -12.07 2.07
N ASP A 242 -5.92 -11.16 1.72
CA ASP A 242 -7.23 -11.43 1.10
C ASP A 242 -7.13 -11.67 -0.43
N VAL A 243 -6.21 -12.56 -0.81
CA VAL A 243 -5.93 -12.96 -2.19
C VAL A 243 -6.66 -14.24 -2.57
N SER A 244 -7.08 -14.35 -3.83
CA SER A 244 -7.78 -15.52 -4.38
C SER A 244 -7.56 -15.67 -5.89
N GLU A 245 -7.91 -16.83 -6.44
CA GLU A 245 -7.91 -17.09 -7.88
C GLU A 245 -8.82 -16.10 -8.65
N ASP A 246 -10.03 -15.87 -8.14
CA ASP A 246 -11.03 -14.95 -8.70
C ASP A 246 -10.57 -13.48 -8.71
N LEU A 247 -9.84 -13.07 -7.67
CA LEU A 247 -9.21 -11.74 -7.62
C LEU A 247 -8.23 -11.57 -8.77
N LEU A 248 -7.38 -12.55 -9.05
CA LEU A 248 -6.37 -12.46 -10.10
C LEU A 248 -6.99 -12.42 -11.49
N TYR A 249 -8.00 -13.25 -11.76
CA TYR A 249 -8.77 -13.20 -13.02
C TYR A 249 -9.50 -11.86 -13.18
N THR A 250 -10.17 -11.37 -12.13
CA THR A 250 -10.87 -10.08 -12.19
C THR A 250 -9.88 -8.91 -12.43
N THR A 251 -8.68 -8.96 -11.81
CA THR A 251 -7.63 -7.95 -12.03
C THR A 251 -7.05 -8.04 -13.45
N SER A 252 -6.84 -9.24 -14.00
CA SER A 252 -6.36 -9.39 -15.38
C SER A 252 -7.37 -8.87 -16.41
N ASP A 253 -8.66 -9.12 -16.19
CA ASP A 253 -9.75 -8.55 -17.00
C ASP A 253 -9.78 -7.00 -16.94
N GLN A 254 -9.46 -6.38 -15.80
CA GLN A 254 -9.31 -4.92 -15.72
C GLN A 254 -8.09 -4.43 -16.51
N ILE A 255 -6.94 -5.10 -16.40
CA ILE A 255 -5.72 -4.75 -17.14
C ILE A 255 -5.95 -4.78 -18.65
N LEU A 256 -6.66 -5.81 -19.16
CA LEU A 256 -7.05 -5.90 -20.56
C LEU A 256 -8.05 -4.80 -20.96
N SER A 257 -9.13 -4.67 -20.20
CA SER A 257 -10.25 -3.81 -20.58
C SER A 257 -9.95 -2.31 -20.52
N LEU A 258 -9.04 -1.91 -19.63
CA LEU A 258 -8.51 -0.53 -19.54
C LEU A 258 -7.33 -0.29 -20.50
N GLY A 259 -6.94 -1.29 -21.31
CA GLY A 259 -5.82 -1.24 -22.25
C GLY A 259 -4.44 -1.31 -21.60
N LEU A 260 -4.35 -1.44 -20.28
CA LEU A 260 -3.08 -1.35 -19.55
C LEU A 260 -2.04 -2.38 -20.02
N ARG A 261 -2.45 -3.60 -20.41
CA ARG A 261 -1.55 -4.58 -21.04
C ARG A 261 -0.78 -3.97 -22.21
N ASP A 262 -1.48 -3.30 -23.13
CA ASP A 262 -0.89 -2.79 -24.36
C ASP A 262 -0.23 -1.41 -24.18
N LEU A 263 -0.09 -0.93 -22.94
CA LEU A 263 0.91 0.08 -22.53
C LEU A 263 2.17 -0.54 -21.91
N GLY A 264 2.20 -1.86 -21.72
CA GLY A 264 3.31 -2.59 -21.10
C GLY A 264 3.06 -3.04 -19.65
N TYR A 265 1.87 -2.87 -19.08
CA TYR A 265 1.51 -3.46 -17.79
C TYR A 265 1.11 -4.93 -18.00
N ASP A 266 2.09 -5.78 -18.30
CA ASP A 266 1.88 -7.15 -18.78
C ASP A 266 2.05 -8.24 -17.70
N HIS A 267 2.44 -7.90 -16.46
CA HIS A 267 2.60 -8.85 -15.36
C HIS A 267 1.49 -8.71 -14.30
N VAL A 268 0.86 -9.82 -13.93
CA VAL A 268 -0.03 -9.93 -12.76
C VAL A 268 0.72 -10.68 -11.66
N VAL A 269 1.06 -9.99 -10.58
CA VAL A 269 1.91 -10.52 -9.49
C VAL A 269 1.06 -10.90 -8.28
N LEU A 270 1.10 -12.18 -7.89
CA LEU A 270 0.58 -12.68 -6.63
C LEU A 270 1.61 -12.42 -5.52
N ASP A 271 1.24 -11.63 -4.51
CA ASP A 271 2.10 -11.36 -3.34
C ASP A 271 1.93 -12.41 -2.22
N ASP A 272 2.30 -12.09 -0.99
CA ASP A 272 2.29 -13.01 0.16
C ASP A 272 0.91 -13.64 0.49
N CYS A 273 0.91 -14.60 1.41
CA CYS A 273 -0.26 -15.33 1.92
C CYS A 273 -0.98 -16.22 0.90
N TRP A 274 -0.31 -16.65 -0.17
CA TRP A 274 -0.85 -17.61 -1.13
C TRP A 274 -0.70 -19.07 -0.70
N GLN A 275 0.30 -19.35 0.14
CA GLN A 275 0.67 -20.68 0.61
C GLN A 275 -0.38 -21.26 1.57
N ASP A 276 -0.46 -22.58 1.65
CA ASP A 276 -1.26 -23.29 2.65
C ASP A 276 -0.85 -22.88 4.07
N VAL A 277 -1.83 -22.63 4.94
CA VAL A 277 -1.62 -22.18 6.34
C VAL A 277 -0.91 -23.22 7.22
N ASN A 278 -0.83 -24.48 6.78
CA ASN A 278 -0.09 -25.57 7.42
C ASN A 278 1.34 -25.72 6.87
N GLY A 279 1.71 -24.92 5.85
CA GLY A 279 3.03 -24.89 5.23
C GLY A 279 3.21 -25.93 4.12
N ARG A 280 4.44 -26.45 4.00
CA ARG A 280 4.86 -27.40 2.95
C ARG A 280 4.10 -28.73 3.01
N ASP A 281 3.99 -29.38 1.86
CA ASP A 281 3.38 -30.71 1.74
C ASP A 281 4.23 -31.81 2.42
N LYS A 282 3.71 -33.04 2.45
CA LYS A 282 4.39 -34.22 3.02
C LYS A 282 5.75 -34.57 2.37
N ASN A 283 6.06 -34.00 1.21
CA ASN A 283 7.31 -34.18 0.47
C ASN A 283 8.26 -32.99 0.65
N GLY A 284 7.85 -31.93 1.37
CA GLY A 284 8.61 -30.70 1.53
C GLY A 284 8.42 -29.66 0.42
N LYS A 285 7.49 -29.85 -0.52
CA LYS A 285 7.19 -28.85 -1.56
C LYS A 285 6.27 -27.75 -1.02
N LEU A 286 6.42 -26.52 -1.53
CA LEU A 286 5.40 -25.48 -1.34
C LEU A 286 4.07 -25.91 -1.99
N GLN A 287 2.97 -25.52 -1.36
CA GLN A 287 1.60 -25.79 -1.83
C GLN A 287 0.72 -24.56 -1.58
N PRO A 288 -0.22 -24.23 -2.49
CA PRO A 288 -1.15 -23.12 -2.30
C PRO A 288 -2.26 -23.47 -1.32
N GLU A 289 -2.83 -22.45 -0.69
CA GLU A 289 -4.08 -22.57 0.07
C GLU A 289 -5.24 -22.88 -0.88
N LEU A 290 -5.68 -24.13 -0.91
CA LEU A 290 -6.68 -24.61 -1.87
C LEU A 290 -8.08 -23.99 -1.67
N SER A 291 -8.37 -23.39 -0.52
CA SER A 291 -9.60 -22.59 -0.35
C SER A 291 -9.55 -21.25 -1.10
N LYS A 292 -8.36 -20.73 -1.41
CA LYS A 292 -8.13 -19.51 -2.21
C LYS A 292 -7.88 -19.82 -3.69
N PHE A 293 -7.19 -20.93 -3.96
CA PHE A 293 -6.75 -21.35 -5.30
C PHE A 293 -7.20 -22.79 -5.60
N PRO A 294 -8.52 -23.02 -5.76
CA PRO A 294 -9.09 -24.36 -5.88
C PRO A 294 -8.60 -25.14 -7.10
N ASN A 295 -8.18 -24.46 -8.18
CA ASN A 295 -7.64 -25.10 -9.38
C ASN A 295 -6.09 -25.16 -9.38
N GLY A 296 -5.45 -24.66 -8.32
CA GLY A 296 -3.99 -24.59 -8.19
C GLY A 296 -3.34 -23.52 -9.07
N LEU A 297 -2.09 -23.19 -8.74
CA LEU A 297 -1.40 -22.02 -9.30
C LEU A 297 -1.14 -22.10 -10.81
N LYS A 298 -0.99 -23.31 -11.37
CA LYS A 298 -0.83 -23.50 -12.82
C LYS A 298 -2.08 -23.08 -13.61
N SER A 299 -3.28 -23.20 -13.02
CA SER A 299 -4.51 -22.71 -13.67
C SER A 299 -4.45 -21.19 -13.87
N ILE A 300 -3.82 -20.47 -12.93
CA ILE A 300 -3.63 -19.02 -12.97
C ILE A 300 -2.69 -18.64 -14.10
N SER A 301 -1.52 -19.29 -14.20
CA SER A 301 -0.57 -19.03 -15.30
C SER A 301 -1.19 -19.34 -16.66
N ASP A 302 -1.88 -20.49 -16.79
CA ASP A 302 -2.50 -20.90 -18.06
C ASP A 302 -3.58 -19.90 -18.52
N HIS A 303 -4.35 -19.34 -17.57
CA HIS A 303 -5.32 -18.28 -17.83
C HIS A 303 -4.65 -16.97 -18.29
N LEU A 304 -3.66 -16.48 -17.52
CA LEU A 304 -2.94 -15.23 -17.82
C LEU A 304 -2.17 -15.32 -19.14
N HIS A 305 -1.47 -16.43 -19.40
CA HIS A 305 -0.78 -16.67 -20.68
C HIS A 305 -1.77 -16.72 -21.84
N GLY A 306 -2.96 -17.28 -21.65
CA GLY A 306 -4.05 -17.27 -22.64
C GLY A 306 -4.56 -15.85 -22.99
N GLN A 307 -4.38 -14.89 -22.07
CA GLN A 307 -4.69 -13.47 -22.25
C GLN A 307 -3.50 -12.64 -22.81
N GLY A 308 -2.33 -13.26 -22.99
CA GLY A 308 -1.09 -12.55 -23.35
C GLY A 308 -0.46 -11.77 -22.19
N LEU A 309 -0.85 -12.07 -20.96
CA LEU A 309 -0.25 -11.58 -19.72
C LEU A 309 0.79 -12.59 -19.18
N LYS A 310 1.57 -12.15 -18.21
CA LYS A 310 2.60 -12.92 -17.50
C LYS A 310 2.23 -13.06 -16.03
N TYR A 311 2.66 -14.16 -15.42
CA TYR A 311 2.37 -14.48 -14.02
C TYR A 311 3.56 -14.23 -13.11
N GLY A 312 3.41 -13.33 -12.14
CA GLY A 312 4.37 -13.11 -11.07
C GLY A 312 3.95 -13.83 -9.79
N MET A 313 4.93 -14.32 -9.03
CA MET A 313 4.74 -14.90 -7.70
C MET A 313 5.70 -14.30 -6.68
N TYR A 314 5.45 -14.62 -5.41
CA TYR A 314 6.21 -14.15 -4.26
C TYR A 314 6.75 -15.30 -3.40
N SER A 315 7.96 -15.14 -2.87
CA SER A 315 8.48 -15.91 -1.73
C SER A 315 9.53 -15.07 -0.98
N SER A 316 10.10 -15.59 0.10
CA SER A 316 11.19 -14.97 0.86
C SER A 316 12.48 -15.80 0.80
N ALA A 317 13.62 -15.11 0.75
CA ALA A 317 14.95 -15.64 1.05
C ALA A 317 15.16 -15.78 2.57
N GLY A 318 14.19 -16.39 3.24
CA GLY A 318 14.16 -16.68 4.67
C GLY A 318 13.38 -17.96 4.98
N GLU A 319 13.38 -18.36 6.25
CA GLU A 319 12.60 -19.52 6.73
C GLU A 319 11.09 -19.30 6.52
N MET A 320 10.65 -18.05 6.62
CA MET A 320 9.27 -17.63 6.43
C MET A 320 9.18 -16.39 5.55
N THR A 321 8.00 -16.16 4.97
CA THR A 321 7.61 -14.89 4.36
C THR A 321 7.32 -13.82 5.41
N CYS A 322 7.14 -12.56 5.01
CA CYS A 322 6.84 -11.48 5.96
C CYS A 322 5.51 -11.72 6.71
N ALA A 323 4.49 -12.25 6.04
CA ALA A 323 3.22 -12.68 6.63
C ALA A 323 3.29 -14.04 7.34
N ARG A 324 4.49 -14.64 7.48
CA ARG A 324 4.79 -15.88 8.22
C ARG A 324 4.30 -17.18 7.59
N PHE A 325 4.19 -17.22 6.27
CA PHE A 325 4.03 -18.46 5.51
C PHE A 325 5.40 -19.09 5.20
N SER A 326 5.44 -20.30 4.65
CA SER A 326 6.70 -20.98 4.32
C SER A 326 7.53 -20.18 3.30
N GLY A 327 8.76 -19.81 3.68
CA GLY A 327 9.75 -19.21 2.79
C GLY A 327 10.60 -20.26 2.07
N SER A 328 11.53 -19.82 1.22
CA SER A 328 12.33 -20.69 0.34
C SER A 328 13.80 -20.86 0.74
N LEU A 329 14.25 -20.29 1.87
CA LEU A 329 15.63 -20.47 2.32
C LEU A 329 15.94 -21.95 2.58
N ASP A 330 17.06 -22.44 2.05
CA ASP A 330 17.47 -23.85 2.05
C ASP A 330 16.53 -24.82 1.29
N HIS A 331 15.57 -24.29 0.52
CA HIS A 331 14.62 -25.02 -0.34
C HIS A 331 14.61 -24.51 -1.79
N GLU A 332 15.58 -23.68 -2.17
CA GLU A 332 15.53 -22.85 -3.38
C GLU A 332 15.39 -23.67 -4.67
N VAL A 333 16.01 -24.86 -4.73
CA VAL A 333 15.95 -25.74 -5.92
C VAL A 333 14.57 -26.35 -6.13
N ASP A 334 13.94 -26.88 -5.07
CA ASP A 334 12.62 -27.51 -5.16
C ASP A 334 11.52 -26.47 -5.39
N ASP A 335 11.67 -25.28 -4.80
CA ASP A 335 10.75 -24.18 -4.98
C ASP A 335 10.89 -23.56 -6.37
N ALA A 336 12.10 -23.34 -6.89
CA ALA A 336 12.32 -22.88 -8.26
C ALA A 336 11.72 -23.84 -9.30
N ASN A 337 11.92 -25.15 -9.12
CA ASN A 337 11.27 -26.16 -9.95
C ASN A 337 9.74 -26.06 -9.87
N SER A 338 9.17 -25.83 -8.68
CA SER A 338 7.72 -25.68 -8.50
C SER A 338 7.19 -24.41 -9.18
N PHE A 339 7.89 -23.27 -9.09
CA PHE A 339 7.54 -22.06 -9.84
C PHE A 339 7.58 -22.27 -11.36
N ALA A 340 8.57 -23.01 -11.86
CA ALA A 340 8.64 -23.37 -13.28
C ALA A 340 7.54 -24.35 -13.72
N GLU A 341 7.21 -25.36 -12.91
CA GLU A 341 6.09 -26.28 -13.09
C GLU A 341 4.73 -25.55 -13.14
N TRP A 342 4.57 -24.50 -12.31
CA TRP A 342 3.39 -23.62 -12.29
C TRP A 342 3.41 -22.49 -13.32
N GLY A 343 4.41 -22.44 -14.21
CA GLY A 343 4.43 -21.45 -15.30
C GLY A 343 4.69 -20.00 -14.88
N VAL A 344 5.34 -19.77 -13.73
CA VAL A 344 5.71 -18.42 -13.26
C VAL A 344 6.70 -17.75 -14.22
N ASP A 345 6.53 -16.45 -14.47
CA ASP A 345 7.39 -15.61 -15.32
C ASP A 345 8.23 -14.60 -14.53
N MET A 346 7.85 -14.32 -13.28
CA MET A 346 8.56 -13.41 -12.37
C MET A 346 8.47 -13.89 -10.91
N LEU A 347 9.56 -13.79 -10.15
CA LEU A 347 9.59 -13.98 -8.71
C LEU A 347 9.99 -12.66 -8.01
N LYS A 348 9.09 -12.11 -7.19
CA LYS A 348 9.44 -11.17 -6.11
C LYS A 348 10.01 -12.00 -4.95
N TYR A 349 11.23 -11.69 -4.53
CA TYR A 349 11.97 -12.53 -3.58
C TYR A 349 12.49 -11.73 -2.38
N ASP A 350 11.79 -11.87 -1.26
CA ASP A 350 11.91 -11.07 -0.03
C ASP A 350 13.16 -11.38 0.83
N SER A 351 13.36 -10.62 1.91
CA SER A 351 14.44 -10.79 2.89
C SER A 351 13.93 -11.11 4.31
N CYS A 352 12.61 -11.09 4.57
CA CYS A 352 12.04 -11.47 5.87
C CYS A 352 12.52 -12.85 6.36
N TYR A 353 12.80 -12.98 7.67
CA TYR A 353 13.24 -14.23 8.33
C TYR A 353 14.48 -14.91 7.73
N HIS A 354 15.42 -14.13 7.21
CA HIS A 354 16.73 -14.54 6.64
C HIS A 354 17.69 -15.30 7.58
N MET A 355 17.29 -15.71 8.79
CA MET A 355 18.08 -16.49 9.76
C MET A 355 19.50 -15.97 10.03
N GLY A 356 19.65 -14.65 10.17
CA GLY A 356 20.95 -13.99 10.40
C GLY A 356 21.88 -13.94 9.18
N ARG A 357 21.45 -14.42 8.01
CA ARG A 357 22.23 -14.40 6.76
C ARG A 357 22.15 -13.03 6.04
N ILE A 358 22.53 -11.97 6.75
CA ILE A 358 22.70 -10.58 6.28
C ILE A 358 23.92 -9.93 6.94
N GLY A 359 24.17 -8.65 6.65
CA GLY A 359 25.11 -7.78 7.37
C GLY A 359 26.45 -7.58 6.65
N THR A 360 26.65 -8.21 5.49
CA THR A 360 27.70 -7.84 4.53
C THR A 360 27.24 -8.13 3.09
N PRO A 361 27.73 -7.39 2.08
CA PRO A 361 27.41 -7.64 0.67
C PRO A 361 27.57 -9.11 0.25
N GLN A 362 28.64 -9.78 0.71
CA GLN A 362 28.92 -11.17 0.36
C GLN A 362 27.88 -12.15 0.90
N ILE A 363 27.36 -11.92 2.12
CA ILE A 363 26.40 -12.82 2.76
C ILE A 363 25.04 -12.71 2.06
N SER A 364 24.53 -11.49 1.87
CA SER A 364 23.26 -11.27 1.16
C SER A 364 23.35 -11.67 -0.31
N PHE A 365 24.44 -11.34 -1.01
CA PHE A 365 24.69 -11.81 -2.37
C PHE A 365 24.64 -13.34 -2.46
N ASN A 366 25.34 -14.07 -1.58
CA ASN A 366 25.35 -15.53 -1.60
C ASN A 366 23.94 -16.10 -1.42
N ARG A 367 23.16 -15.57 -0.46
CA ARG A 367 21.78 -16.00 -0.18
C ARG A 367 20.87 -15.83 -1.40
N PHE A 368 20.85 -14.65 -2.01
CA PHE A 368 20.04 -14.40 -3.20
C PHE A 368 20.55 -15.14 -4.46
N LYS A 369 21.86 -15.40 -4.54
CA LYS A 369 22.44 -16.16 -5.65
C LYS A 369 21.94 -17.60 -5.71
N VAL A 370 21.67 -18.26 -4.58
CA VAL A 370 21.15 -19.66 -4.60
C VAL A 370 19.85 -19.74 -5.39
N MET A 371 18.89 -18.84 -5.13
CA MET A 371 17.64 -18.78 -5.89
C MET A 371 17.86 -18.36 -7.35
N SER A 372 18.75 -17.40 -7.62
CA SER A 372 19.11 -17.01 -9.01
C SER A 372 19.65 -18.20 -9.83
N ASP A 373 20.58 -18.97 -9.26
CA ASP A 373 21.13 -20.17 -9.88
C ASP A 373 20.05 -21.27 -10.03
N ALA A 374 19.17 -21.44 -9.03
CA ALA A 374 18.08 -22.42 -9.05
C ALA A 374 17.05 -22.12 -10.13
N LEU A 375 16.54 -20.88 -10.21
CA LEU A 375 15.63 -20.43 -11.27
C LEU A 375 16.23 -20.66 -12.66
N LYS A 376 17.50 -20.30 -12.84
CA LYS A 376 18.25 -20.55 -14.09
C LYS A 376 18.37 -22.04 -14.43
N ALA A 377 18.52 -22.91 -13.43
CA ALA A 377 18.63 -24.35 -13.62
C ALA A 377 17.32 -25.01 -14.11
N THR A 378 16.15 -24.38 -13.88
CA THR A 378 14.86 -24.87 -14.40
C THR A 378 14.75 -24.83 -15.92
N GLY A 379 15.55 -23.99 -16.58
CA GLY A 379 15.45 -23.71 -18.02
C GLY A 379 14.27 -22.81 -18.44
N ARG A 380 13.40 -22.39 -17.50
CA ARG A 380 12.38 -21.35 -17.74
C ARG A 380 12.98 -19.96 -17.53
N ASN A 381 12.61 -19.00 -18.39
CA ASN A 381 12.94 -17.60 -18.17
C ASN A 381 12.02 -17.03 -17.08
N ILE A 382 12.53 -16.90 -15.86
CA ILE A 382 11.83 -16.28 -14.73
C ILE A 382 12.61 -15.03 -14.32
N LEU A 383 11.95 -13.86 -14.36
CA LEU A 383 12.53 -12.60 -13.89
C LEU A 383 12.70 -12.62 -12.38
N LEU A 384 13.87 -12.25 -11.87
CA LEU A 384 14.11 -12.15 -10.43
C LEU A 384 14.10 -10.68 -9.98
N ASN A 385 13.14 -10.33 -9.14
CA ASN A 385 13.08 -9.06 -8.42
C ASN A 385 13.48 -9.31 -6.96
N LEU A 386 14.58 -8.71 -6.51
CA LEU A 386 15.01 -8.82 -5.11
C LEU A 386 14.24 -7.83 -4.25
N CYS A 387 13.67 -8.28 -3.15
CA CYS A 387 12.97 -7.47 -2.16
C CYS A 387 13.76 -7.49 -0.84
N ASN A 388 14.97 -6.93 -0.85
CA ASN A 388 15.84 -6.80 0.32
C ASN A 388 16.07 -5.34 0.75
N TRP A 389 15.20 -4.43 0.31
CA TRP A 389 15.08 -3.07 0.85
C TRP A 389 16.35 -2.20 0.88
N GLY A 390 17.33 -2.47 0.01
CA GLY A 390 18.62 -1.78 0.01
C GLY A 390 19.69 -2.40 0.91
N GLU A 391 19.37 -3.44 1.69
CA GLU A 391 20.28 -4.11 2.62
C GLU A 391 21.59 -4.50 1.94
N ASP A 392 22.69 -4.40 2.69
CA ASP A 392 24.04 -4.77 2.27
C ASP A 392 24.46 -4.15 0.91
N SER A 393 23.98 -2.94 0.62
CA SER A 393 24.28 -2.17 -0.60
C SER A 393 23.96 -2.93 -1.90
N VAL A 394 22.77 -3.52 -2.00
CA VAL A 394 22.33 -4.32 -3.17
C VAL A 394 22.57 -3.67 -4.53
N HIS A 395 22.51 -2.34 -4.63
CA HIS A 395 22.84 -1.59 -5.85
C HIS A 395 24.29 -1.78 -6.37
N THR A 396 25.17 -2.44 -5.59
CA THR A 396 26.53 -2.80 -5.99
C THR A 396 26.67 -4.22 -6.55
N TRP A 397 25.72 -5.13 -6.29
CA TRP A 397 25.82 -6.56 -6.65
C TRP A 397 24.57 -7.17 -7.29
N GLY A 398 23.36 -6.63 -7.04
CA GLY A 398 22.08 -7.18 -7.50
C GLY A 398 22.03 -7.48 -8.99
N MET A 399 22.48 -6.53 -9.84
CA MET A 399 22.55 -6.68 -11.30
C MET A 399 23.24 -7.96 -11.79
N SER A 400 24.19 -8.50 -11.04
CA SER A 400 24.91 -9.71 -11.46
C SER A 400 24.10 -11.00 -11.31
N ILE A 401 22.97 -10.96 -10.60
CA ILE A 401 22.13 -12.12 -10.27
C ILE A 401 20.61 -11.88 -10.40
N SER A 402 20.15 -10.64 -10.58
CA SER A 402 18.71 -10.30 -10.67
C SER A 402 18.42 -9.25 -11.74
N ASN A 403 17.14 -9.13 -12.10
CA ASN A 403 16.64 -8.14 -13.06
C ASN A 403 16.26 -6.81 -12.39
N SER A 404 15.92 -6.85 -11.10
CA SER A 404 15.69 -5.65 -10.29
C SER A 404 15.98 -5.91 -8.80
N TRP A 405 16.09 -4.84 -8.03
CA TRP A 405 16.32 -4.90 -6.58
C TRP A 405 15.70 -3.70 -5.85
N ARG A 406 14.88 -3.96 -4.81
CA ARG A 406 14.32 -2.93 -3.91
C ARG A 406 15.45 -2.22 -3.18
N ILE A 407 15.42 -0.88 -3.17
CA ILE A 407 16.50 -0.05 -2.58
C ILE A 407 16.15 0.63 -1.25
N THR A 408 14.91 0.49 -0.79
CA THR A 408 14.38 1.06 0.46
C THR A 408 13.43 0.09 1.14
N GLY A 409 13.15 0.35 2.42
CA GLY A 409 11.92 -0.12 3.08
C GLY A 409 10.67 0.29 2.28
N ASP A 410 9.55 -0.35 2.58
CA ASP A 410 8.35 -0.22 1.76
C ASP A 410 7.81 1.20 1.70
N ILE A 411 7.30 1.55 0.52
CA ILE A 411 6.54 2.78 0.32
C ILE A 411 5.23 2.74 1.13
N TYR A 412 4.68 3.91 1.39
CA TYR A 412 3.27 4.07 1.69
C TYR A 412 2.73 5.32 1.00
N ASP A 413 1.41 5.45 0.96
CA ASP A 413 0.66 6.52 0.31
C ASP A 413 0.78 7.88 1.01
N SER A 414 2.00 8.44 1.02
CA SER A 414 2.31 9.79 1.49
C SER A 414 3.53 10.39 0.79
N PHE A 415 3.44 11.66 0.42
CA PHE A 415 4.45 12.31 -0.39
C PHE A 415 5.73 12.63 0.38
N THR A 416 5.60 13.20 1.58
CA THR A 416 6.72 13.73 2.38
C THR A 416 6.84 13.11 3.77
N ARG A 417 5.72 12.85 4.44
CA ARG A 417 5.64 12.52 5.88
C ARG A 417 6.67 11.47 6.32
N PRO A 418 7.60 11.82 7.23
CA PRO A 418 8.46 10.85 7.91
C PRO A 418 7.64 9.89 8.79
N ASP A 419 8.11 8.65 8.90
CA ASP A 419 7.56 7.66 9.84
C ASP A 419 8.71 6.97 10.61
N ASP A 420 8.46 6.57 11.85
CA ASP A 420 9.41 5.83 12.69
C ASP A 420 9.57 4.37 12.22
N LEU A 421 8.59 3.84 11.48
CA LEU A 421 8.70 2.55 10.82
C LEU A 421 9.67 2.58 9.63
N CYS A 422 9.96 3.75 9.05
CA CYS A 422 10.98 3.91 8.01
C CYS A 422 12.34 4.16 8.68
N GLY A 423 12.95 3.08 9.19
CA GLY A 423 14.01 3.09 10.21
C GLY A 423 15.35 3.74 9.86
N CYS A 424 15.47 4.39 8.70
CA CYS A 424 16.66 5.11 8.25
C CYS A 424 16.44 6.63 8.09
N ASN A 425 15.39 7.17 8.72
CA ASN A 425 15.06 8.60 8.80
C ASN A 425 16.11 9.46 9.56
N THR A 426 16.98 8.86 10.39
CA THR A 426 18.01 9.56 11.18
C THR A 426 19.39 9.63 10.52
N MET A 427 19.60 8.98 9.37
CA MET A 427 20.91 8.99 8.70
C MET A 427 21.13 10.27 7.90
N ALA A 428 22.41 10.65 7.70
CA ALA A 428 22.75 11.87 6.98
C ALA A 428 22.13 11.87 5.56
N PRO A 429 21.57 12.99 5.06
CA PRO A 429 20.84 12.98 3.80
C PRO A 429 21.70 12.50 2.62
N GLY A 430 21.38 11.32 2.08
CA GLY A 430 22.13 10.67 1.00
C GLY A 430 23.12 9.59 1.43
N ASP A 431 23.18 9.19 2.72
CA ASP A 431 23.83 7.93 3.10
C ASP A 431 23.04 6.75 2.49
N PRO A 432 23.65 5.92 1.62
CA PRO A 432 22.97 4.75 1.06
C PRO A 432 22.84 3.61 2.08
N SER A 433 23.67 3.60 3.13
CA SER A 433 23.65 2.59 4.19
C SER A 433 22.30 2.59 4.90
N CYS A 434 21.79 1.43 5.26
CA CYS A 434 20.55 1.31 6.04
C CYS A 434 20.52 -0.07 6.70
N ILE A 435 20.52 -0.10 8.03
CA ILE A 435 20.59 -1.35 8.81
C ILE A 435 19.19 -1.90 9.11
N ALA A 436 18.19 -1.02 9.20
CA ALA A 436 16.79 -1.38 9.41
C ALA A 436 15.90 -0.59 8.43
N PRO A 437 15.70 -1.10 7.19
CA PRO A 437 14.96 -0.38 6.16
C PRO A 437 13.50 -0.11 6.49
N GLY A 438 12.83 -1.11 7.08
CA GLY A 438 11.47 -0.95 7.59
C GLY A 438 10.42 -0.73 6.50
N THR A 439 9.43 0.10 6.78
CA THR A 439 8.22 0.32 5.96
C THR A 439 7.69 1.74 6.18
N HIS A 440 6.68 2.17 5.41
CA HIS A 440 6.09 3.52 5.49
C HIS A 440 7.09 4.63 5.18
N CYS A 441 7.94 4.39 4.17
CA CYS A 441 8.84 5.39 3.62
C CYS A 441 8.11 6.26 2.60
N SER A 442 8.17 7.58 2.76
CA SER A 442 7.47 8.52 1.86
C SER A 442 8.11 8.58 0.46
N VAL A 443 7.36 9.05 -0.54
CA VAL A 443 7.86 9.27 -1.91
C VAL A 443 9.17 10.08 -1.89
N LEU A 444 9.19 11.18 -1.15
CA LEU A 444 10.35 12.06 -1.03
C LEU A 444 11.56 11.37 -0.35
N PHE A 445 11.33 10.49 0.63
CA PHE A 445 12.40 9.70 1.25
C PHE A 445 13.05 8.76 0.23
N ILE A 446 12.24 8.03 -0.54
CA ILE A 446 12.72 7.05 -1.52
C ILE A 446 13.53 7.74 -2.64
N LEU A 447 13.02 8.87 -3.15
CA LEU A 447 13.74 9.73 -4.10
C LEU A 447 15.08 10.22 -3.56
N ASN A 448 15.13 10.57 -2.27
CA ASN A 448 16.36 10.97 -1.60
C ASN A 448 17.35 9.81 -1.44
N LYS A 449 16.87 8.59 -1.23
CA LYS A 449 17.72 7.40 -1.06
C LYS A 449 18.36 6.96 -2.39
N VAL A 450 17.62 6.97 -3.50
CA VAL A 450 18.17 6.55 -4.82
C VAL A 450 19.14 7.56 -5.43
N ALA A 451 18.97 8.86 -5.15
CA ALA A 451 19.71 9.93 -5.82
C ALA A 451 21.25 9.75 -5.93
N PRO A 452 21.97 9.23 -4.91
CA PRO A 452 23.42 9.05 -4.98
C PRO A 452 23.89 7.92 -5.90
N PHE A 453 23.01 6.97 -6.27
CA PHE A 453 23.33 5.78 -7.06
C PHE A 453 22.32 5.48 -8.17
N ALA A 454 21.57 6.49 -8.64
CA ALA A 454 20.64 6.37 -9.76
C ALA A 454 21.31 5.87 -11.06
N ASP A 455 22.64 6.01 -11.19
CA ASP A 455 23.44 5.50 -12.31
C ASP A 455 23.55 3.96 -12.38
N ARG A 456 23.10 3.25 -11.32
CA ARG A 456 23.11 1.78 -11.22
C ARG A 456 21.96 1.09 -11.94
N SER A 457 20.89 1.81 -12.25
CA SER A 457 19.80 1.35 -13.12
C SER A 457 20.24 1.44 -14.58
N ILE A 458 20.51 0.29 -15.20
CA ILE A 458 20.97 0.15 -16.58
C ILE A 458 20.34 -1.10 -17.24
N PRO A 459 20.35 -1.24 -18.59
CA PRO A 459 19.68 -2.36 -19.25
C PRO A 459 20.10 -3.73 -18.69
N GLY A 460 19.11 -4.48 -18.21
CA GLY A 460 19.28 -5.79 -17.56
C GLY A 460 19.21 -5.78 -16.03
N GLY A 461 19.31 -4.62 -15.38
CA GLY A 461 19.25 -4.50 -13.92
C GLY A 461 18.77 -3.14 -13.43
N TRP A 462 17.65 -3.13 -12.69
CA TRP A 462 16.94 -1.91 -12.30
C TRP A 462 16.85 -1.74 -10.77
N SER A 463 17.13 -0.52 -10.29
CA SER A 463 16.75 -0.13 -8.93
C SER A 463 15.24 -0.03 -8.84
N ASP A 464 14.66 -0.81 -7.93
CA ASP A 464 13.23 -0.83 -7.65
C ASP A 464 12.94 0.11 -6.48
N LEU A 465 12.10 1.12 -6.76
CA LEU A 465 11.67 2.16 -5.83
C LEU A 465 10.37 1.78 -5.10
N ASP A 466 9.95 0.53 -5.19
CA ASP A 466 8.67 0.01 -4.74
C ASP A 466 7.46 0.46 -5.57
N MET A 467 6.30 -0.08 -5.21
CA MET A 467 5.07 -0.07 -6.02
C MET A 467 4.41 1.32 -6.13
N LEU A 468 3.61 1.52 -7.18
CA LEU A 468 2.96 2.79 -7.47
C LEU A 468 1.66 2.97 -6.67
N GLU A 469 1.70 3.77 -5.61
CA GLU A 469 0.53 4.20 -4.81
C GLU A 469 -0.50 5.09 -5.56
N VAL A 470 -0.50 5.14 -6.90
CA VAL A 470 -1.33 6.09 -7.66
C VAL A 470 -2.83 5.78 -7.53
N GLY A 471 -3.57 6.68 -6.85
CA GLY A 471 -5.02 6.56 -6.68
C GLY A 471 -5.50 5.89 -5.39
N GLN A 472 -4.61 5.73 -4.41
CA GLN A 472 -4.89 5.12 -3.10
C GLN A 472 -5.69 6.03 -2.16
N GLY A 473 -5.53 7.36 -2.26
CA GLY A 473 -6.36 8.39 -1.59
C GLY A 473 -5.64 9.31 -0.60
N GLY A 474 -4.39 9.01 -0.23
CA GLY A 474 -3.55 9.73 0.73
C GLY A 474 -2.63 10.80 0.13
N MET A 475 -2.50 10.85 -1.20
CA MET A 475 -1.82 11.94 -1.92
C MET A 475 -2.76 12.65 -2.91
N THR A 476 -2.39 13.88 -3.29
CA THR A 476 -3.08 14.69 -4.29
C THR A 476 -2.73 14.27 -5.73
N ASP A 477 -3.49 14.76 -6.71
CA ASP A 477 -3.24 14.50 -8.14
C ASP A 477 -1.83 14.94 -8.60
N GLU A 478 -1.34 16.09 -8.10
CA GLU A 478 -0.01 16.60 -8.45
C GLU A 478 1.12 15.78 -7.80
N GLU A 479 0.91 15.30 -6.57
CA GLU A 479 1.82 14.38 -5.87
C GLU A 479 1.88 13.01 -6.57
N TYR A 480 0.73 12.46 -6.99
CA TYR A 480 0.71 11.21 -7.77
C TYR A 480 1.35 11.37 -9.16
N LYS A 481 1.19 12.50 -9.83
CA LYS A 481 1.91 12.81 -11.08
C LYS A 481 3.42 12.91 -10.86
N ALA A 482 3.85 13.53 -9.77
CA ALA A 482 5.27 13.63 -9.41
C ALA A 482 5.87 12.25 -9.11
N HIS A 483 5.18 11.46 -8.29
CA HIS A 483 5.50 10.06 -7.98
C HIS A 483 5.67 9.22 -9.26
N PHE A 484 4.62 9.11 -10.07
CA PHE A 484 4.62 8.31 -11.29
C PHE A 484 5.72 8.73 -12.29
N ALA A 485 5.87 10.04 -12.52
CA ALA A 485 6.85 10.56 -13.47
C ALA A 485 8.29 10.35 -13.00
N LEU A 486 8.58 10.47 -11.70
CA LEU A 486 9.91 10.23 -11.18
C LEU A 486 10.26 8.74 -11.16
N TRP A 487 9.32 7.84 -10.84
CA TRP A 487 9.53 6.40 -10.96
C TRP A 487 9.87 6.00 -12.40
N ALA A 488 9.12 6.52 -13.38
CA ALA A 488 9.39 6.30 -14.80
C ALA A 488 10.74 6.91 -15.24
N ALA A 489 11.04 8.15 -14.83
CA ALA A 489 12.30 8.80 -15.18
C ALA A 489 13.52 8.09 -14.55
N LEU A 490 13.38 7.53 -13.35
CA LEU A 490 14.38 6.77 -12.61
C LEU A 490 14.47 5.29 -13.02
N LYS A 491 13.67 4.84 -13.98
CA LYS A 491 13.67 3.46 -14.51
C LYS A 491 13.35 2.41 -13.43
N SER A 492 12.50 2.78 -12.47
CA SER A 492 11.89 1.80 -11.57
C SER A 492 10.94 0.89 -12.36
N PRO A 493 10.79 -0.39 -11.98
CA PRO A 493 9.59 -1.14 -12.32
C PRO A 493 8.34 -0.33 -11.95
N LEU A 494 7.34 -0.32 -12.83
CA LEU A 494 6.09 0.42 -12.66
C LEU A 494 4.97 -0.53 -12.22
N PHE A 495 5.16 -1.21 -11.10
CA PHE A 495 4.13 -2.09 -10.55
C PHE A 495 2.95 -1.26 -10.03
N LEU A 496 1.77 -1.44 -10.64
CA LEU A 496 0.55 -0.75 -10.24
C LEU A 496 0.12 -1.20 -8.85
N GLY A 497 0.04 -0.25 -7.93
CA GLY A 497 -0.28 -0.47 -6.53
C GLY A 497 -1.69 -0.08 -6.14
N ASN A 498 -2.67 -0.18 -7.03
CA ASN A 498 -4.05 0.27 -6.82
C ASN A 498 -5.09 -0.82 -7.18
N ASP A 499 -6.31 -0.72 -6.63
CA ASP A 499 -7.39 -1.67 -6.95
C ASP A 499 -8.03 -1.22 -8.26
N LEU A 500 -7.57 -1.81 -9.37
CA LEU A 500 -8.05 -1.50 -10.71
C LEU A 500 -9.58 -1.64 -10.87
N ARG A 501 -10.25 -2.42 -10.01
CA ARG A 501 -11.72 -2.59 -10.03
C ARG A 501 -12.46 -1.39 -9.46
N SER A 502 -11.76 -0.48 -8.77
CA SER A 502 -12.35 0.71 -8.16
C SER A 502 -11.49 1.98 -8.16
N MET A 503 -10.41 1.97 -8.95
CA MET A 503 -9.53 3.11 -9.21
C MET A 503 -10.31 4.34 -9.69
N PRO A 504 -10.02 5.55 -9.18
CA PRO A 504 -10.64 6.79 -9.65
C PRO A 504 -10.14 7.18 -11.05
N ALA A 505 -10.99 7.89 -11.81
CA ALA A 505 -10.69 8.31 -13.18
C ALA A 505 -9.40 9.17 -13.27
N SER A 506 -9.20 10.09 -12.32
CA SER A 506 -7.95 10.85 -12.16
C SER A 506 -6.70 9.94 -12.13
N ALA A 507 -6.70 8.86 -11.34
CA ALA A 507 -5.58 7.92 -11.26
C ALA A 507 -5.34 7.16 -12.57
N LEU A 508 -6.41 6.72 -13.25
CA LEU A 508 -6.29 6.07 -14.56
C LEU A 508 -5.57 6.98 -15.57
N THR A 509 -5.93 8.26 -15.62
CA THR A 509 -5.27 9.22 -16.54
C THR A 509 -3.79 9.51 -16.20
N ILE A 510 -3.32 9.17 -15.00
CA ILE A 510 -1.88 9.23 -14.64
C ILE A 510 -1.16 8.00 -15.21
N ILE A 511 -1.61 6.81 -14.83
CA ILE A 511 -0.94 5.54 -15.18
C ILE A 511 -1.05 5.20 -16.67
N ASN A 512 -1.99 5.82 -17.39
CA ASN A 512 -2.25 5.61 -18.81
C ASN A 512 -1.46 6.60 -19.72
N ASN A 513 -0.68 7.54 -19.17
CA ASN A 513 0.04 8.55 -19.97
C ASN A 513 1.26 7.94 -20.72
N PRO A 514 1.22 7.80 -22.06
CA PRO A 514 2.28 7.14 -22.81
C PRO A 514 3.55 7.99 -22.95
N ALA A 515 3.46 9.32 -22.84
CA ALA A 515 4.62 10.22 -22.91
C ALA A 515 5.50 10.10 -21.65
N ILE A 516 4.90 9.79 -20.50
CA ILE A 516 5.62 9.50 -19.25
C ILE A 516 6.15 8.06 -19.25
N ILE A 517 5.36 7.08 -19.71
CA ILE A 517 5.82 5.68 -19.83
C ILE A 517 6.99 5.58 -20.82
N ALA A 518 6.99 6.37 -21.90
CA ALA A 518 8.13 6.46 -22.83
C ALA A 518 9.43 6.96 -22.19
N LEU A 519 9.39 7.61 -21.01
CA LEU A 519 10.61 7.85 -20.22
C LEU A 519 11.09 6.55 -19.56
N SER A 520 10.20 5.74 -19.01
CA SER A 520 10.53 4.42 -18.42
C SER A 520 11.11 3.48 -19.46
N GLN A 521 10.45 3.42 -20.62
CA GLN A 521 10.73 2.50 -21.72
C GLN A 521 11.71 3.06 -22.78
N ASP A 522 12.45 4.14 -22.46
CA ASP A 522 13.42 4.71 -23.40
C ASP A 522 14.57 3.70 -23.67
N PRO A 523 14.93 3.41 -24.94
CA PRO A 523 15.90 2.36 -25.29
C PRO A 523 17.31 2.56 -24.74
N HIS A 524 17.67 3.78 -24.34
CA HIS A 524 18.95 4.03 -23.67
C HIS A 524 19.00 3.44 -22.26
N GLY A 525 17.83 3.29 -21.63
CA GLY A 525 17.66 2.53 -20.40
C GLY A 525 18.51 3.07 -19.24
N ARG A 526 18.63 4.38 -19.08
CA ARG A 526 19.31 5.00 -17.93
C ARG A 526 18.44 6.02 -17.23
N SER A 527 18.55 6.02 -15.90
CA SER A 527 17.85 6.93 -15.02
C SER A 527 18.30 8.38 -15.20
N VAL A 528 17.38 9.31 -14.93
CA VAL A 528 17.72 10.70 -14.66
C VAL A 528 18.59 10.80 -13.40
N THR A 529 19.43 11.83 -13.34
CA THR A 529 20.30 12.13 -12.20
C THR A 529 19.87 13.44 -11.55
N ARG A 530 19.98 13.55 -10.22
CA ARG A 530 19.62 14.79 -9.52
C ARG A 530 20.75 15.80 -9.67
N VAL A 531 20.52 16.84 -10.47
CA VAL A 531 21.51 17.90 -10.74
C VAL A 531 21.49 18.99 -9.67
N ARG A 532 20.35 19.19 -8.98
CA ARG A 532 20.22 20.19 -7.90
C ARG A 532 19.24 19.74 -6.83
N ARG A 533 19.49 20.15 -5.58
CA ARG A 533 18.59 20.03 -4.42
C ARG A 533 18.73 21.30 -3.58
N ASP A 534 17.64 21.89 -3.14
CA ASP A 534 17.64 22.96 -2.14
C ASP A 534 16.64 22.66 -1.03
N THR A 535 17.11 22.66 0.21
CA THR A 535 16.32 22.38 1.43
C THR A 535 15.96 23.66 2.20
N LYS A 536 16.32 24.84 1.70
CA LYS A 536 16.07 26.16 2.32
C LYS A 536 14.80 26.82 1.77
N VAL A 537 13.72 26.07 1.78
CA VAL A 537 12.39 26.44 1.25
C VAL A 537 11.31 26.22 2.32
N ALA A 538 10.08 26.69 2.07
CA ALA A 538 8.96 26.48 2.98
C ALA A 538 8.76 24.99 3.33
N LYS A 539 8.54 24.72 4.62
CA LYS A 539 8.32 23.38 5.16
C LYS A 539 6.83 23.12 5.34
N ASP A 540 6.45 21.86 5.14
CA ASP A 540 5.08 21.37 5.27
C ASP A 540 4.70 21.10 6.74
N GLN A 541 3.50 20.54 6.92
CA GLN A 541 2.96 20.17 8.24
C GLN A 541 3.76 19.08 8.97
N TYR A 542 4.69 18.40 8.30
CA TYR A 542 5.58 17.39 8.87
C TYR A 542 6.99 17.94 9.12
N GLY A 543 7.25 19.21 8.76
CA GLY A 543 8.58 19.83 8.85
C GLY A 543 9.48 19.52 7.65
N GLU A 544 8.98 18.81 6.65
CA GLU A 544 9.72 18.46 5.44
C GLU A 544 9.57 19.52 4.36
N GLY A 545 10.54 19.62 3.45
CA GLY A 545 10.38 20.53 2.32
C GLY A 545 11.66 20.81 1.54
N GLU A 546 11.61 20.63 0.23
CA GLU A 546 12.74 20.87 -0.66
C GLU A 546 12.35 21.03 -2.12
N THR A 547 13.21 21.65 -2.91
CA THR A 547 13.14 21.56 -4.37
C THR A 547 14.23 20.63 -4.88
N GLN A 548 13.95 19.92 -5.97
CA GLN A 548 14.93 19.09 -6.67
C GLN A 548 14.83 19.35 -8.18
N VAL A 549 15.98 19.28 -8.86
CA VAL A 549 16.01 19.23 -10.33
C VAL A 549 16.71 17.96 -10.76
N TRP A 550 16.06 17.20 -11.63
CA TRP A 550 16.59 15.97 -12.22
C TRP A 550 16.77 16.13 -13.73
N ALA A 551 17.83 15.57 -14.28
CA ALA A 551 18.08 15.57 -15.72
C ALA A 551 18.71 14.26 -16.17
N GLY A 552 18.32 13.78 -17.37
CA GLY A 552 18.88 12.58 -17.99
C GLY A 552 18.72 12.61 -19.50
N TYR A 553 19.63 11.99 -20.22
CA TYR A 553 19.64 11.92 -21.67
C TYR A 553 18.88 10.69 -22.17
N LEU A 554 18.18 10.85 -23.29
CA LEU A 554 17.32 9.84 -23.92
C LEU A 554 17.97 9.31 -25.20
N HIS A 555 17.56 8.12 -25.66
CA HIS A 555 18.20 7.41 -26.77
C HIS A 555 18.37 8.24 -28.04
N ASN A 556 17.33 9.01 -28.40
CA ASN A 556 17.29 9.82 -29.62
C ASN A 556 18.05 11.16 -29.52
N GLY A 557 18.75 11.42 -28.42
CA GLY A 557 19.48 12.67 -28.17
C GLY A 557 18.64 13.80 -27.59
N ASP A 558 17.39 13.54 -27.22
CA ASP A 558 16.58 14.42 -26.38
C ASP A 558 17.06 14.35 -24.91
N GLN A 559 16.62 15.30 -24.07
CA GLN A 559 16.93 15.34 -22.65
C GLN A 559 15.63 15.42 -21.82
N ALA A 560 15.45 14.49 -20.88
CA ALA A 560 14.42 14.60 -19.84
C ALA A 560 14.88 15.57 -18.75
N VAL A 561 14.00 16.49 -18.32
CA VAL A 561 14.25 17.44 -17.22
C VAL A 561 13.01 17.50 -16.32
N ILE A 562 13.20 17.32 -15.01
CA ILE A 562 12.11 17.37 -14.02
C ILE A 562 12.43 18.44 -12.99
N LEU A 563 11.49 19.38 -12.80
CA LEU A 563 11.48 20.36 -11.73
C LEU A 563 10.49 19.88 -10.66
N LEU A 564 11.00 19.36 -9.55
CA LEU A 564 10.20 18.89 -8.42
C LEU A 564 10.19 19.98 -7.34
N ASN A 565 8.99 20.45 -7.00
CA ASN A 565 8.74 21.27 -5.83
C ASN A 565 8.05 20.43 -4.75
N ALA A 566 8.81 20.00 -3.75
CA ALA A 566 8.28 19.39 -2.54
C ALA A 566 8.32 20.37 -1.35
N ALA A 567 8.33 21.68 -1.61
CA ALA A 567 8.12 22.72 -0.60
C ALA A 567 6.62 22.98 -0.39
N ALA A 568 6.25 23.53 0.76
CA ALA A 568 4.86 23.80 1.13
C ALA A 568 4.21 25.01 0.41
N GLU A 569 4.89 25.63 -0.56
CA GLU A 569 4.42 26.80 -1.30
C GLU A 569 4.68 26.64 -2.81
N ASP A 570 3.91 27.33 -3.64
CA ASP A 570 4.14 27.39 -5.09
C ASP A 570 5.42 28.20 -5.39
N LEU A 571 6.29 27.68 -6.26
CA LEU A 571 7.61 28.26 -6.56
C LEU A 571 7.86 28.37 -8.06
N ASP A 572 8.41 29.50 -8.51
CA ASP A 572 9.01 29.63 -9.84
C ASP A 572 10.40 28.96 -9.85
N MET A 573 10.50 27.80 -10.50
CA MET A 573 11.74 27.04 -10.59
C MET A 573 12.48 27.31 -11.90
N GLU A 574 13.80 27.48 -11.82
CA GLU A 574 14.68 27.75 -12.97
C GLU A 574 15.90 26.81 -13.01
N ILE A 575 16.25 26.30 -14.18
CA ILE A 575 17.49 25.53 -14.42
C ILE A 575 18.15 25.96 -15.73
N SER A 576 19.45 26.23 -15.70
CA SER A 576 20.21 26.64 -16.90
C SER A 576 20.59 25.45 -17.80
N LEU A 577 20.79 25.68 -19.11
CA LEU A 577 21.31 24.64 -20.00
C LEU A 577 22.70 24.13 -19.56
N SER A 578 23.52 24.98 -18.92
CA SER A 578 24.83 24.59 -18.40
C SER A 578 24.73 23.65 -17.19
N GLU A 579 23.75 23.83 -16.30
CA GLU A 579 23.44 22.86 -15.25
C GLU A 579 22.88 21.55 -15.83
N ILE A 580 21.89 21.62 -16.73
CA ILE A 580 21.27 20.44 -17.37
C ILE A 580 22.33 19.54 -18.03
N PHE A 581 23.25 20.14 -18.80
CA PHE A 581 24.25 19.40 -19.58
C PHE A 581 25.62 19.29 -18.89
N THR A 582 25.72 19.59 -17.59
CA THR A 582 26.97 19.44 -16.80
C THR A 582 27.67 18.08 -16.98
N PRO A 583 26.97 16.92 -17.04
CA PRO A 583 27.61 15.62 -17.30
C PRO A 583 28.36 15.51 -18.64
N PHE A 584 28.08 16.39 -19.61
CA PHE A 584 28.73 16.42 -20.91
C PHE A 584 29.82 17.50 -21.04
N GLY A 585 30.03 18.31 -19.99
CA GLY A 585 31.01 19.39 -19.97
C GLY A 585 30.77 20.34 -18.79
N PRO A 586 31.66 20.38 -17.79
CA PRO A 586 31.47 21.21 -16.60
C PRO A 586 31.50 22.71 -16.94
N HIS A 587 30.87 23.53 -16.09
CA HIS A 587 30.85 24.99 -16.21
C HIS A 587 30.36 25.51 -17.58
N GLY A 588 29.42 24.81 -18.22
CA GLY A 588 28.87 25.21 -19.52
C GLY A 588 29.77 24.89 -20.72
N SER A 589 30.82 24.08 -20.56
CA SER A 589 31.66 23.64 -21.70
C SER A 589 31.01 22.58 -22.59
N ALA A 590 29.88 22.01 -22.19
CA ALA A 590 29.12 21.04 -22.97
C ALA A 590 28.62 21.66 -24.30
N PRO A 591 28.91 21.07 -25.48
CA PRO A 591 28.48 21.65 -26.76
C PRO A 591 26.97 21.90 -26.85
N HIS A 592 26.16 21.07 -26.17
CA HIS A 592 24.70 21.17 -26.04
C HIS A 592 24.18 22.56 -25.64
N VAL A 593 24.94 23.35 -24.88
CA VAL A 593 24.51 24.69 -24.45
C VAL A 593 24.46 25.70 -25.61
N ASN A 594 25.11 25.41 -26.74
CA ASN A 594 25.17 26.32 -27.89
C ASN A 594 24.02 26.11 -28.90
N TYR A 595 23.02 25.29 -28.54
CA TYR A 595 21.88 24.97 -29.39
C TYR A 595 20.57 25.36 -28.71
N ASP A 596 19.54 25.62 -29.53
CA ASP A 596 18.20 25.89 -29.05
C ASP A 596 17.45 24.56 -28.83
N TRP A 597 16.66 24.48 -27.76
CA TRP A 597 15.94 23.28 -27.36
C TRP A 597 14.44 23.56 -27.25
N ALA A 598 13.62 22.89 -28.06
CA ALA A 598 12.18 22.90 -27.93
C ALA A 598 11.78 22.20 -26.61
N VAL A 599 10.97 22.89 -25.80
CA VAL A 599 10.48 22.38 -24.51
C VAL A 599 9.12 21.73 -24.75
N HIS A 600 8.99 20.45 -24.43
CA HIS A 600 7.71 19.75 -24.39
C HIS A 600 7.30 19.43 -22.95
N ASP A 601 6.05 19.68 -22.56
CA ASP A 601 5.47 19.25 -21.28
C ASP A 601 4.82 17.86 -21.46
N LEU A 602 5.33 16.85 -20.76
CA LEU A 602 4.89 15.46 -20.89
C LEU A 602 3.56 15.17 -20.16
N TRP A 603 3.03 16.14 -19.42
CA TRP A 603 1.69 16.07 -18.82
C TRP A 603 0.62 16.84 -19.62
N ALA A 604 0.97 17.54 -20.71
CA ALA A 604 0.03 18.38 -21.45
C ALA A 604 -1.08 17.57 -22.16
N ASP A 605 -0.73 16.50 -22.86
CA ASP A 605 -1.67 15.60 -23.56
C ASP A 605 -2.15 14.44 -22.67
N ARG A 606 -2.33 14.72 -21.36
CA ARG A 606 -2.91 13.76 -20.41
C ARG A 606 -4.36 13.48 -20.82
N MET A 607 -4.75 12.20 -20.84
CA MET A 607 -6.13 11.79 -21.10
C MET A 607 -7.11 12.61 -20.23
N PRO A 608 -8.18 13.20 -20.80
CA PRO A 608 -9.17 13.91 -20.00
C PRO A 608 -9.89 12.98 -19.02
N GLU A 609 -10.12 13.43 -17.79
CA GLU A 609 -10.76 12.62 -16.74
C GLU A 609 -12.11 12.04 -17.19
N LYS A 610 -12.93 12.84 -17.90
CA LYS A 610 -14.19 12.38 -18.51
C LYS A 610 -14.01 11.17 -19.45
N THR A 611 -12.89 11.07 -20.16
CA THR A 611 -12.61 9.93 -21.04
C THR A 611 -12.27 8.68 -20.23
N ALA A 612 -11.57 8.85 -19.10
CA ALA A 612 -11.36 7.76 -18.14
C ALA A 612 -12.65 7.35 -17.43
N GLU A 613 -13.55 8.29 -17.09
CA GLU A 613 -14.91 7.99 -16.59
C GLU A 613 -15.72 7.20 -17.62
N GLU A 614 -15.74 7.64 -18.90
CA GLU A 614 -16.38 6.92 -20.02
C GLU A 614 -15.81 5.49 -20.13
N LEU A 615 -14.49 5.30 -20.01
CA LEU A 615 -13.81 4.01 -20.12
C LEU A 615 -14.10 3.07 -18.94
N LEU A 616 -14.06 3.58 -17.70
CA LEU A 616 -14.38 2.83 -16.47
C LEU A 616 -15.87 2.43 -16.42
N ALA A 617 -16.77 3.27 -16.93
CA ALA A 617 -18.20 3.00 -16.97
C ALA A 617 -18.65 2.07 -18.12
N ALA A 618 -17.79 1.86 -19.13
CA ALA A 618 -18.11 1.06 -20.31
C ALA A 618 -18.30 -0.43 -19.95
N LYS A 619 -19.34 -1.04 -20.52
CA LYS A 619 -19.78 -2.40 -20.18
C LYS A 619 -19.35 -3.48 -21.16
N SER A 620 -18.88 -3.10 -22.36
CA SER A 620 -18.41 -4.03 -23.37
C SER A 620 -17.02 -3.65 -23.87
N GLU A 621 -16.25 -4.64 -24.32
CA GLU A 621 -14.93 -4.41 -24.93
C GLU A 621 -15.02 -3.56 -26.20
N VAL A 622 -16.11 -3.67 -26.95
CA VAL A 622 -16.37 -2.87 -28.16
C VAL A 622 -16.49 -1.39 -27.82
N ASP A 623 -17.21 -1.05 -26.74
CA ASP A 623 -17.33 0.33 -26.26
C ASP A 623 -15.97 0.87 -25.79
N ARG A 624 -15.22 0.07 -25.03
CA ARG A 624 -13.88 0.44 -24.51
C ARG A 624 -12.89 0.68 -25.65
N ALA A 625 -12.83 -0.21 -26.62
CA ALA A 625 -12.00 -0.07 -27.81
C ALA A 625 -12.39 1.18 -28.63
N ALA A 626 -13.69 1.50 -28.74
CA ALA A 626 -14.16 2.72 -29.40
C ALA A 626 -13.75 3.99 -28.63
N ILE A 627 -13.78 3.98 -27.30
CA ILE A 627 -13.33 5.09 -26.43
C ILE A 627 -11.82 5.29 -26.56
N LEU A 628 -11.01 4.24 -26.41
CA LEU A 628 -9.54 4.30 -26.57
C LEU A 628 -9.15 4.81 -27.96
N LYS A 629 -9.79 4.30 -29.02
CA LYS A 629 -9.57 4.77 -30.39
C LYS A 629 -9.95 6.25 -30.59
N LYS A 630 -11.06 6.70 -30.01
CA LYS A 630 -11.49 8.12 -30.02
C LYS A 630 -10.52 9.01 -29.25
N ALA A 631 -9.88 8.48 -28.20
CA ALA A 631 -8.86 9.15 -27.40
C ALA A 631 -7.47 9.19 -28.05
N ASN A 632 -7.32 8.69 -29.29
CA ASN A 632 -6.02 8.53 -29.98
C ASN A 632 -4.99 7.72 -29.16
N TRP A 633 -5.46 6.80 -28.33
CA TRP A 633 -4.65 6.11 -27.34
C TRP A 633 -3.48 5.30 -27.95
N TYR A 634 -2.37 5.23 -27.21
CA TYR A 634 -1.12 4.59 -27.67
C TYR A 634 -1.12 3.10 -27.35
N ASN A 635 -0.75 2.27 -28.34
CA ASN A 635 -0.66 0.82 -28.23
C ASN A 635 0.79 0.38 -28.47
N ALA A 636 1.50 0.06 -27.38
CA ALA A 636 2.88 -0.41 -27.37
C ALA A 636 3.04 -1.84 -27.93
N THR A 637 1.98 -2.64 -27.94
CA THR A 637 1.95 -3.98 -28.57
C THR A 637 1.93 -3.87 -30.10
N GLU A 638 1.26 -2.86 -30.67
CA GLU A 638 1.26 -2.57 -32.11
C GLU A 638 2.50 -1.80 -32.56
N THR A 639 2.88 -0.75 -31.83
CA THR A 639 4.07 0.08 -32.09
C THR A 639 4.90 0.13 -30.82
N PRO A 640 6.00 -0.63 -30.68
CA PRO A 640 6.86 -0.55 -29.51
C PRO A 640 7.41 0.87 -29.26
N TYR A 641 7.66 1.23 -28.00
CA TYR A 641 8.14 2.57 -27.63
C TYR A 641 9.40 3.00 -28.40
N GLU A 642 10.36 2.10 -28.62
CA GLU A 642 11.54 2.35 -29.46
C GLU A 642 11.17 2.82 -30.88
N GLN A 643 10.25 2.11 -31.52
CA GLN A 643 9.78 2.42 -32.88
C GLN A 643 9.00 3.74 -32.89
N GLY A 644 8.05 3.94 -31.97
CA GLY A 644 7.27 5.18 -31.90
C GLY A 644 8.15 6.42 -31.64
N LEU A 645 9.19 6.28 -30.81
CA LEU A 645 10.17 7.34 -30.56
C LEU A 645 11.06 7.63 -31.78
N HIS A 646 11.43 6.61 -32.55
CA HIS A 646 12.17 6.75 -33.80
C HIS A 646 11.32 7.40 -34.91
N GLU A 647 10.06 6.99 -35.04
CA GLU A 647 9.10 7.51 -36.04
C GLU A 647 8.58 8.92 -35.69
N GLY A 648 8.75 9.36 -34.44
CA GLY A 648 8.34 10.68 -34.00
C GLY A 648 6.86 10.78 -33.61
N ASP A 649 6.25 9.68 -33.16
CA ASP A 649 4.85 9.63 -32.71
C ASP A 649 4.59 10.66 -31.60
N VAL A 650 3.81 11.69 -31.92
CA VAL A 650 3.54 12.86 -31.06
C VAL A 650 3.06 12.48 -29.66
N ARG A 651 2.38 11.34 -29.51
CA ARG A 651 1.86 10.83 -28.23
C ARG A 651 2.95 10.52 -27.21
N LEU A 652 4.20 10.33 -27.67
CA LEU A 652 5.35 9.99 -26.83
C LEU A 652 6.25 11.19 -26.48
N PHE A 653 5.92 12.38 -27.00
CA PHE A 653 6.76 13.58 -26.83
C PHE A 653 6.09 14.68 -26.01
N GLY A 654 4.78 14.62 -25.76
CA GLY A 654 4.03 15.70 -25.11
C GLY A 654 3.93 16.97 -25.97
N GLU A 655 3.25 17.99 -25.46
CA GLU A 655 2.99 19.22 -26.21
C GLU A 655 4.18 20.19 -26.13
N LYS A 656 4.58 20.77 -27.27
CA LYS A 656 5.62 21.80 -27.30
C LYS A 656 5.09 23.12 -26.73
N ILE A 657 5.53 23.46 -25.52
CA ILE A 657 5.14 24.69 -24.81
C ILE A 657 6.10 25.88 -25.03
N GLY A 658 7.30 25.65 -25.56
CA GLY A 658 8.29 26.72 -25.71
C GLY A 658 9.62 26.32 -26.33
N VAL A 659 10.62 27.19 -26.15
CA VAL A 659 12.01 26.99 -26.55
C VAL A 659 12.92 27.59 -25.47
N VAL A 660 13.99 26.89 -25.10
CA VAL A 660 15.14 27.47 -24.40
C VAL A 660 16.22 27.74 -25.44
N GLU A 661 16.58 29.00 -25.62
CA GLU A 661 17.64 29.42 -26.54
C GLU A 661 19.03 29.02 -26.05
N ALA A 662 20.00 28.96 -26.96
CA ALA A 662 21.41 28.70 -26.63
C ALA A 662 21.90 29.58 -25.46
N GLY A 663 22.52 28.96 -24.45
CA GLY A 663 23.00 29.60 -23.22
C GLY A 663 21.91 29.98 -22.20
N GLY A 664 20.63 29.77 -22.52
CA GLY A 664 19.49 30.17 -21.68
C GLY A 664 19.17 29.23 -20.52
N SER A 665 17.99 29.48 -19.91
CA SER A 665 17.42 28.67 -18.83
C SER A 665 15.98 28.27 -19.11
N LEU A 666 15.62 27.07 -18.65
CA LEU A 666 14.24 26.64 -18.51
C LEU A 666 13.65 27.20 -17.22
N LYS A 667 12.50 27.86 -17.30
CA LYS A 667 11.75 28.39 -16.13
C LYS A 667 10.31 27.88 -16.16
N ALA A 668 9.76 27.49 -15.01
CA ALA A 668 8.34 27.17 -14.89
C ALA A 668 7.82 27.40 -13.46
N PRO A 669 6.56 27.86 -13.30
CA PRO A 669 5.87 27.79 -12.03
C PRO A 669 5.56 26.32 -11.70
N VAL A 670 5.93 25.90 -10.50
CA VAL A 670 5.70 24.54 -9.98
C VAL A 670 4.95 24.67 -8.66
N LYS A 671 3.75 24.11 -8.59
CA LYS A 671 2.93 24.14 -7.37
C LYS A 671 3.62 23.45 -6.20
N SER A 672 3.19 23.79 -4.99
CA SER A 672 3.47 23.00 -3.79
C SER A 672 3.21 21.51 -4.05
N HIS A 673 4.16 20.67 -3.64
CA HIS A 673 4.13 19.21 -3.76
C HIS A 673 3.89 18.67 -5.20
N ALA A 674 4.35 19.38 -6.22
CA ALA A 674 4.16 19.01 -7.63
C ALA A 674 5.49 18.84 -8.40
N ALA A 675 5.42 18.17 -9.55
CA ALA A 675 6.53 18.12 -10.49
C ALA A 675 6.12 18.58 -11.90
N LYS A 676 6.97 19.42 -12.49
CA LYS A 676 6.93 19.73 -13.93
C LYS A 676 7.93 18.83 -14.67
N VAL A 677 7.46 18.16 -15.71
CA VAL A 677 8.16 17.04 -16.36
C VAL A 677 8.29 17.35 -17.84
N PHE A 678 9.51 17.60 -18.30
CA PHE A 678 9.80 18.11 -19.62
C PHE A 678 10.66 17.16 -20.45
N ARG A 679 10.44 17.17 -21.76
CA ARG A 679 11.35 16.63 -22.77
C ARG A 679 11.89 17.77 -23.62
N LEU A 680 13.19 17.98 -23.55
CA LEU A 680 13.90 18.96 -24.37
C LEU A 680 14.37 18.28 -25.65
N ARG A 681 13.93 18.82 -26.80
CA ARG A 681 14.29 18.32 -28.13
C ARG A 681 15.12 19.37 -28.87
N ARG A 682 16.31 19.02 -29.36
CA ARG A 682 17.18 19.98 -30.04
C ARG A 682 16.55 20.47 -31.35
N ILE A 683 16.54 21.79 -31.56
CA ILE A 683 16.14 22.41 -32.82
C ILE A 683 17.36 22.42 -33.75
N THR A 684 17.36 21.58 -34.78
CA THR A 684 18.44 21.54 -35.79
C THR A 684 18.33 22.71 -36.76
N LYS A 685 19.41 23.46 -36.96
CA LYS A 685 19.52 24.47 -38.03
C LYS A 685 20.23 23.89 -39.25
N GLU A 686 19.89 24.39 -40.44
CA GLU A 686 20.42 23.89 -41.70
C GLU A 686 21.95 24.08 -41.78
N GLY A 687 22.69 22.99 -42.07
CA GLY A 687 24.15 22.97 -42.11
C GLY A 687 24.87 22.57 -40.81
N GLU A 688 24.18 22.40 -39.68
CA GLU A 688 24.81 21.98 -38.41
C GLU A 688 25.22 20.50 -38.41
N LYS A 689 26.48 20.22 -38.05
CA LYS A 689 27.05 18.86 -38.02
C LYS A 689 27.03 18.17 -36.64
N PHE A 690 26.47 18.79 -35.62
CA PHE A 690 26.42 18.19 -34.29
C PHE A 690 25.44 17.01 -34.29
N ARG A 691 25.98 15.79 -34.15
CA ARG A 691 25.26 14.63 -33.65
C ARG A 691 25.46 14.63 -32.13
N GLY A 692 24.38 14.87 -31.38
CA GLY A 692 24.40 14.59 -29.94
C GLY A 692 24.82 13.15 -29.75
N LYS A 693 25.74 12.88 -28.82
CA LYS A 693 26.22 11.51 -28.58
C LYS A 693 25.10 10.71 -27.91
N SER A 694 24.27 10.06 -28.72
CA SER A 694 23.84 8.70 -28.35
C SER A 694 25.13 7.92 -28.12
N ILE A 695 25.33 7.43 -26.90
CA ILE A 695 26.45 6.54 -26.59
C ILE A 695 26.03 5.15 -27.04
N ASP A 696 25.91 5.01 -28.36
CA ASP A 696 25.56 3.78 -29.01
C ASP A 696 26.72 2.80 -28.86
N ARG A 697 26.64 1.94 -27.82
CA ARG A 697 27.62 0.90 -27.55
C ARG A 697 27.63 -0.20 -28.61
N VAL A 698 26.69 -0.19 -29.55
CA VAL A 698 26.60 -1.13 -30.67
C VAL A 698 27.44 -0.67 -31.87
N ALA A 699 27.90 0.58 -31.89
CA ALA A 699 28.90 1.08 -32.85
C ALA A 699 30.32 0.52 -32.59
N LYS A 700 30.45 -0.80 -32.67
CA LYS A 700 31.71 -1.46 -33.02
C LYS A 700 31.97 -1.19 -34.49
N ASP A 701 32.88 -0.25 -34.76
CA ASP A 701 33.87 -0.24 -35.85
C ASP A 701 34.24 1.22 -36.16
N GLU A 702 35.23 1.75 -35.43
CA GLU A 702 36.22 2.79 -35.79
C GLU A 702 36.87 3.36 -34.52
N LEU A 703 37.69 2.54 -33.85
CA LEU A 703 38.74 2.95 -32.91
C LEU A 703 39.83 1.87 -32.79
#